data_AF-A0A1S9RJB1-F1
#
_entry.id   AF-A0A1S9RJB1-F1
#
_cell.length_a   1.000
_cell.length_b   1.000
_cell.length_c   1.000
_cell.angle_alpha   90.00
_cell.angle_beta   90.00
_cell.angle_gamma   90.00
#
_symmetry.space_group_name_H-M   'P 1'
#
loop_
_entity.id
_entity.type
_entity.pdbx_description
1 polymer ?
#
loop_
_entity_poly.entity_id
_entity_poly.type
_entity_poly.pdbx_seq_one_letter_code
_entity_poly.pdbx_strand_id
1 'polypeptide(L)'
;MLVDDYEQYSNEKTDVVVVSRSGSDEPEPVLSAADHTAMMARVLPKNPDLETLEEVHNTWHIQNWRKMDKKSHGPVFKCGGSSWRILFFPYGNNSEHASLYLERAGEDEPPENWYACVQFALVLSNVKDPTIYFSHVATHRFTADEGDWGFTRFYDLRGLFNDPWKGKNVPLVQDEEANVTAYVRVVKDPTGVLWHSFQNYDSKKETGMVGLRNQGATCYLNSLLQSLYFTNAFRKAVYDIPTENDASCENSAWTLQRLFYNLQTMGKAVSTTELTTSFGWDSRQAFEQQDVQELSRKLMERLEEKMKGTVTEKALPELFVGKTKTYISCINVDYESSRVEDFWDIQLNVRGNKTLDDSFRDYIQVETLEGENKYDAGPPYGLQDAKKGVIFESFPPVLHLHLKRFEYDLNALTMMKVNDRHVFPMEFDAAPYLSANADKSESWVYELHGVLVHSGSLDAGHYYAFLKPTKDGHWYRFDDDRVNRATEKEVLEENYGGEYEFANGTTGVRQPYTHRYSTKRSMNAYMLVYIRKTRSDNVLLPITNEDVPSHIAKRVAEDRAEMLQRQKERDTAHLYMNVGVLSEETFQNHHGFDLTSMDLPAEDPALPDQYRILRTKTLSEFAQEIAEERGIDSNSIRFWTMVSRQNKTIRPDQVIADKEMTIEEAYTKYGPRTNSPNAPPFRLWMDVSPLGPSGQPQEWSDSDSILIFLKNFDVTTQTLSGIGPVYAHKNQKVQDLAPIILSKMNWPAGTDFMLFEEIKHNLIEVMKPKQTLQQAEIQDGDIITFQRTVKDSELPSTALYTDARQYYDYLLNRMDVSFAPIKTGDGDGFTLALSRKMTYDQWSKKVAEHLGVEHTHLRFAPVMVSTGKAKAFLKRTTTSTLAQTLSGQYGAYGYTVHRSDALYYEVLDMSLSEYESKKSFKVTLLPEGITKEELVEVLVSRNGTVAELLEVLQKKANLDEKVIQEMRLFEAHSGKLYKELKEDTNVSAINEYSTLYAARAPTEELNMEGDERLVSAFNFDREPNRTHGVPFKFVVKPGEIFKETKERLSKRTGIKGKPFEKIKFAVIPRASFTTPKYLEDDDILSDVIGPDDYLGLDHPGKSRGFWGKSESFFIR
;
A
#
# COMPACT_ATOMS: atom_id res chain seq x y z
N MET A 1 2.25 2.56 15.60
CA MET A 1 1.33 3.64 16.02
C MET A 1 -0.04 3.26 15.52
N LEU A 2 -0.77 2.53 16.35
CA LEU A 2 -2.16 2.13 16.13
C LEU A 2 -3.00 3.35 16.53
N VAL A 3 -3.72 3.93 15.58
CA VAL A 3 -4.74 4.94 15.87
C VAL A 3 -6.03 4.16 16.08
N ASP A 4 -6.59 4.26 17.29
CA ASP A 4 -7.86 3.67 17.68
C ASP A 4 -9.00 4.25 16.84
N ASP A 5 -9.53 3.47 15.89
CA ASP A 5 -10.75 3.79 15.13
C ASP A 5 -12.05 3.34 15.85
N TYR A 6 -11.99 3.07 17.16
CA TYR A 6 -13.13 2.54 17.94
C TYR A 6 -14.08 3.60 18.51
N GLU A 7 -13.84 4.91 18.29
CA GLU A 7 -14.74 5.97 18.80
C GLU A 7 -15.82 6.45 17.81
N GLN A 8 -15.86 5.95 16.56
CA GLN A 8 -16.77 6.51 15.55
C GLN A 8 -18.23 6.01 15.59
N TYR A 9 -18.59 5.03 16.43
CA TYR A 9 -19.96 4.49 16.52
C TYR A 9 -20.72 4.80 17.82
N SER A 10 -20.15 5.57 18.76
CA SER A 10 -20.79 5.87 20.06
C SER A 10 -21.26 7.31 20.25
N ASN A 11 -21.10 8.21 19.27
CA ASN A 11 -21.46 9.63 19.41
C ASN A 11 -22.55 10.09 18.43
N GLU A 12 -23.54 9.22 18.16
CA GLU A 12 -24.82 9.70 17.63
C GLU A 12 -25.54 10.52 18.72
N LYS A 13 -25.33 11.83 18.70
CA LYS A 13 -26.33 12.76 19.22
C LYS A 13 -27.61 12.56 18.41
N THR A 14 -28.51 11.72 18.89
CA THR A 14 -29.93 11.81 18.55
C THR A 14 -30.48 13.10 19.13
N ASP A 15 -30.13 14.24 18.55
CA ASP A 15 -30.98 15.42 18.62
C ASP A 15 -32.23 15.10 17.79
N VAL A 16 -33.28 14.64 18.49
CA VAL A 16 -34.59 14.37 17.91
C VAL A 16 -35.16 15.71 17.43
N VAL A 17 -34.88 16.07 16.17
CA VAL A 17 -35.58 17.16 15.50
C VAL A 17 -36.95 16.62 15.09
N VAL A 18 -37.95 16.88 15.93
CA VAL A 18 -39.36 16.74 15.55
C VAL A 18 -39.65 17.77 14.47
N VAL A 19 -39.59 17.37 13.19
CA VAL A 19 -40.15 18.16 12.09
C VAL A 19 -41.63 17.77 11.98
N SER A 20 -42.49 18.62 12.53
CA SER A 20 -43.94 18.55 12.34
C SER A 20 -44.30 18.76 10.86
N ARG A 21 -45.34 18.06 10.40
CA ARG A 21 -45.92 18.20 9.06
C ARG A 21 -46.33 19.65 8.77
N SER A 22 -45.94 20.17 7.62
CA SER A 22 -46.70 21.25 6.96
C SER A 22 -47.87 20.61 6.21
N GLY A 23 -49.08 20.69 6.77
CA GLY A 23 -50.31 20.29 6.06
C GLY A 23 -51.41 19.68 6.92
N SER A 24 -51.88 20.40 7.94
CA SER A 24 -53.26 20.45 8.45
C SER A 24 -53.22 21.17 9.81
N ASP A 25 -53.82 22.36 9.90
CA ASP A 25 -53.97 23.12 11.15
C ASP A 25 -55.10 22.53 12.01
N GLU A 26 -55.04 21.22 12.28
CA GLU A 26 -55.75 20.65 13.44
C GLU A 26 -54.69 20.33 14.51
N PRO A 27 -54.81 20.86 15.74
CA PRO A 27 -53.88 20.50 16.80
C PRO A 27 -53.97 18.99 17.02
N GLU A 28 -52.86 18.28 16.82
CA GLU A 28 -52.78 16.85 17.18
C GLU A 28 -53.28 16.70 18.63
N PRO A 29 -54.20 15.74 18.90
CA PRO A 29 -54.73 15.55 20.23
C PRO A 29 -53.58 15.30 21.21
N VAL A 30 -53.59 16.02 22.33
CA VAL A 30 -52.53 15.92 23.35
C VAL A 30 -52.51 14.49 23.88
N LEU A 31 -51.51 13.71 23.46
CA LEU A 31 -51.36 12.31 23.85
C LEU A 31 -51.04 12.23 25.34
N SER A 32 -51.80 11.42 26.08
CA SER A 32 -51.58 11.20 27.51
C SER A 32 -50.70 9.97 27.71
N ALA A 33 -49.64 10.07 28.54
CA ALA A 33 -48.82 8.93 28.93
C ALA A 33 -49.58 7.89 29.77
N ALA A 34 -50.78 8.21 30.25
CA ALA A 34 -51.69 7.25 30.90
C ALA A 34 -52.45 6.37 29.89
N ASP A 35 -52.52 6.76 28.61
CA ASP A 35 -53.01 5.87 27.55
C ASP A 35 -51.85 5.03 27.01
N HIS A 36 -51.57 3.91 27.69
CA HIS A 36 -50.47 3.03 27.34
C HIS A 36 -50.57 2.45 25.93
N THR A 37 -51.79 2.22 25.42
CA THR A 37 -51.98 1.66 24.07
C THR A 37 -51.59 2.69 23.02
N ALA A 38 -52.12 3.92 23.13
CA ALA A 38 -51.80 5.00 22.21
C ALA A 38 -50.33 5.43 22.33
N MET A 39 -49.79 5.45 23.55
CA MET A 39 -48.38 5.74 23.79
C MET A 39 -47.48 4.70 23.13
N MET A 40 -47.73 3.40 23.35
CA MET A 40 -46.94 2.33 22.73
C MET A 40 -46.98 2.38 21.20
N ALA A 41 -48.15 2.66 20.60
CA ALA A 41 -48.25 2.87 19.15
C ALA A 41 -47.43 4.08 18.65
N ARG A 42 -47.27 5.12 19.48
CA ARG A 42 -46.49 6.32 19.16
C ARG A 42 -44.99 6.11 19.31
N VAL A 43 -44.54 5.47 20.38
CA VAL A 43 -43.11 5.32 20.71
C VAL A 43 -42.49 4.06 20.15
N LEU A 44 -43.28 3.00 19.95
CA LEU A 44 -42.85 1.73 19.35
C LEU A 44 -43.81 1.35 18.21
N PRO A 45 -43.81 2.08 17.07
CA PRO A 45 -44.62 1.69 15.91
C PRO A 45 -44.28 0.26 15.47
N LYS A 46 -45.26 -0.51 15.01
CA LYS A 46 -45.02 -1.88 14.54
C LYS A 46 -44.21 -1.85 13.24
N ASN A 47 -43.14 -2.65 13.19
CA ASN A 47 -42.38 -2.87 11.97
C ASN A 47 -42.95 -4.11 11.27
N PRO A 48 -43.49 -4.00 10.03
CA PRO A 48 -44.06 -5.13 9.31
C PRO A 48 -43.03 -6.23 8.99
N ASP A 49 -41.74 -5.91 8.97
CA ASP A 49 -40.66 -6.86 8.64
C ASP A 49 -40.23 -7.70 9.84
N LEU A 50 -40.68 -7.36 11.06
CA LEU A 50 -40.28 -8.02 12.29
C LEU A 50 -41.47 -8.67 12.98
N GLU A 51 -41.41 -9.99 13.15
CA GLU A 51 -42.39 -10.75 13.91
C GLU A 51 -42.28 -10.40 15.40
N THR A 52 -43.36 -9.85 15.96
CA THR A 52 -43.45 -9.57 17.40
C THR A 52 -43.77 -10.84 18.17
N LEU A 53 -42.92 -11.22 19.11
CA LEU A 53 -43.14 -12.38 19.98
C LEU A 53 -44.04 -12.03 21.15
N GLU A 54 -43.73 -10.94 21.85
CA GLU A 54 -44.51 -10.45 22.99
C GLU A 54 -44.28 -8.94 23.15
N GLU A 55 -45.31 -8.23 23.63
CA GLU A 55 -45.21 -6.80 23.92
C GLU A 55 -45.92 -6.47 25.24
N VAL A 56 -45.28 -5.68 26.09
CA VAL A 56 -45.78 -5.33 27.44
C VAL A 56 -45.40 -3.89 27.79
N HIS A 57 -46.11 -3.32 28.75
CA HIS A 57 -45.69 -2.10 29.44
C HIS A 57 -45.69 -2.31 30.96
N ASN A 58 -44.82 -1.60 31.65
CA ASN A 58 -44.79 -1.58 33.10
C ASN A 58 -44.45 -0.18 33.62
N THR A 59 -45.25 0.31 34.57
CA THR A 59 -45.11 1.65 35.14
C THR A 59 -44.56 1.58 36.56
N TRP A 60 -43.45 2.27 36.80
CA TRP A 60 -42.89 2.50 38.12
C TRP A 60 -43.26 3.90 38.61
N HIS A 61 -44.04 3.96 39.69
CA HIS A 61 -44.30 5.21 40.42
C HIS A 61 -43.14 5.50 41.38
N ILE A 62 -42.35 6.51 41.05
CA ILE A 62 -41.25 7.01 41.88
C ILE A 62 -41.82 8.00 42.89
N GLN A 63 -41.49 7.81 44.16
CA GLN A 63 -41.84 8.71 45.25
C GLN A 63 -40.59 9.13 46.03
N ASN A 64 -40.59 10.35 46.57
CA ASN A 64 -39.45 10.93 47.28
C ASN A 64 -38.15 10.87 46.45
N TRP A 65 -38.19 11.25 45.16
CA TRP A 65 -37.06 11.11 44.22
C TRP A 65 -35.72 11.59 44.80
N ARG A 66 -35.71 12.73 45.51
CA ARG A 66 -34.50 13.32 46.10
C ARG A 66 -33.92 12.54 47.29
N LYS A 67 -34.59 11.50 47.78
CA LYS A 67 -34.11 10.59 48.84
C LYS A 67 -33.71 9.21 48.32
N MET A 68 -33.79 8.97 47.01
CA MET A 68 -33.43 7.69 46.41
C MET A 68 -31.91 7.45 46.48
N ASP A 69 -31.52 6.18 46.43
CA ASP A 69 -30.11 5.80 46.32
C ASP A 69 -29.54 6.20 44.95
N LYS A 70 -28.20 6.35 44.88
CA LYS A 70 -27.49 6.68 43.63
C LYS A 70 -27.77 5.70 42.48
N LYS A 71 -28.13 4.46 42.80
CA LYS A 71 -28.55 3.40 41.89
C LYS A 71 -29.79 2.73 42.49
N SER A 72 -30.88 2.66 41.74
CA SER A 72 -32.16 2.09 42.17
C SER A 72 -32.75 1.20 41.08
N HIS A 73 -33.57 0.22 41.47
CA HIS A 73 -34.25 -0.69 40.54
C HIS A 73 -35.77 -0.57 40.70
N GLY A 74 -36.47 -0.50 39.57
CA GLY A 74 -37.92 -0.56 39.51
C GLY A 74 -38.47 -1.98 39.71
N PRO A 75 -39.80 -2.14 39.70
CA PRO A 75 -40.46 -3.44 39.79
C PRO A 75 -40.08 -4.35 38.60
N VAL A 76 -40.06 -5.66 38.86
CA VAL A 76 -39.77 -6.69 37.85
C VAL A 76 -41.04 -7.06 37.09
N PHE A 77 -40.95 -7.18 35.78
CA PHE A 77 -42.03 -7.63 34.88
C PHE A 77 -41.50 -8.62 33.85
N LYS A 78 -42.39 -9.36 33.16
CA LYS A 78 -42.02 -10.40 32.18
C LYS A 78 -42.40 -9.99 30.77
N CYS A 79 -41.55 -10.30 29.80
CA CYS A 79 -41.80 -10.14 28.36
C CYS A 79 -40.85 -11.03 27.55
N GLY A 80 -41.37 -11.75 26.56
CA GLY A 80 -40.62 -12.61 25.66
C GLY A 80 -39.84 -13.71 26.38
N GLY A 81 -40.44 -14.31 27.41
CA GLY A 81 -39.80 -15.36 28.22
C GLY A 81 -38.69 -14.89 29.17
N SER A 82 -38.39 -13.59 29.22
CA SER A 82 -37.37 -13.00 30.11
C SER A 82 -38.00 -12.07 31.14
N SER A 83 -37.32 -11.86 32.27
CA SER A 83 -37.73 -10.89 33.28
C SER A 83 -36.91 -9.60 33.12
N TRP A 84 -37.57 -8.46 33.24
CA TRP A 84 -37.04 -7.13 32.98
C TRP A 84 -37.34 -6.20 34.15
N ARG A 85 -36.52 -5.18 34.34
CA ARG A 85 -36.77 -4.08 35.28
C ARG A 85 -36.12 -2.80 34.76
N ILE A 86 -36.58 -1.66 35.30
CA ILE A 86 -35.94 -0.37 35.03
C ILE A 86 -34.75 -0.22 35.99
N LEU A 87 -33.56 0.00 35.45
CA LEU A 87 -32.39 0.41 36.21
C LEU A 87 -32.25 1.94 36.12
N PHE A 88 -32.12 2.59 37.27
CA PHE A 88 -32.23 4.03 37.36
C PHE A 88 -31.14 4.67 38.22
N PHE A 89 -30.51 5.72 37.68
CA PHE A 89 -29.54 6.56 38.38
C PHE A 89 -30.13 7.98 38.54
N PRO A 90 -30.77 8.30 39.69
CA PRO A 90 -31.53 9.53 39.89
C PRO A 90 -30.70 10.81 39.88
N TYR A 91 -29.38 10.69 40.09
CA TYR A 91 -28.43 11.80 40.05
C TYR A 91 -27.37 11.64 38.95
N GLY A 92 -27.64 10.73 38.01
CA GLY A 92 -26.79 10.45 36.86
C GLY A 92 -25.73 9.37 37.08
N ASN A 93 -25.42 8.67 36.00
CA ASN A 93 -24.34 7.70 35.89
C ASN A 93 -23.12 8.38 35.24
N ASN A 94 -22.29 9.04 36.05
CA ASN A 94 -21.18 9.90 35.57
C ASN A 94 -21.64 11.00 34.58
N SER A 95 -22.86 11.54 34.76
CA SER A 95 -23.43 12.60 33.92
C SER A 95 -24.26 13.58 34.76
N GLU A 96 -24.49 14.81 34.26
CA GLU A 96 -25.41 15.79 34.89
C GLU A 96 -26.90 15.53 34.55
N HIS A 97 -27.24 14.32 34.10
CA HIS A 97 -28.57 13.95 33.63
C HIS A 97 -29.08 12.75 34.42
N ALA A 98 -30.39 12.65 34.62
CA ALA A 98 -30.99 11.39 35.07
C ALA A 98 -30.69 10.31 34.03
N SER A 99 -30.30 9.10 34.46
CA SER A 99 -29.97 8.00 33.55
C SER A 99 -30.92 6.82 33.77
N LEU A 100 -31.50 6.31 32.68
CA LEU A 100 -32.52 5.25 32.70
C LEU A 100 -32.15 4.13 31.73
N TYR A 101 -32.20 2.90 32.21
CA TYR A 101 -31.86 1.69 31.47
C TYR A 101 -32.93 0.62 31.63
N LEU A 102 -33.08 -0.22 30.62
CA LEU A 102 -33.78 -1.48 30.72
C LEU A 102 -32.74 -2.56 31.06
N GLU A 103 -32.97 -3.30 32.13
CA GLU A 103 -32.06 -4.34 32.63
C GLU A 103 -32.80 -5.67 32.76
N ARG A 104 -32.12 -6.77 32.43
CA ARG A 104 -32.62 -8.12 32.69
C ARG A 104 -32.64 -8.39 34.20
N ALA A 105 -33.80 -8.74 34.73
CA ALA A 105 -33.98 -9.07 36.14
C ALA A 105 -33.76 -10.57 36.40
N GLY A 106 -32.79 -10.93 37.25
CA GLY A 106 -32.56 -12.30 37.72
C GLY A 106 -31.12 -12.53 38.18
N GLU A 107 -30.92 -13.34 39.23
CA GLU A 107 -29.58 -13.71 39.75
C GLU A 107 -28.98 -14.93 39.03
N ASP A 108 -29.80 -15.70 38.31
CA ASP A 108 -29.35 -16.87 37.56
C ASP A 108 -28.62 -16.46 36.28
N GLU A 109 -27.42 -17.00 36.06
CA GLU A 109 -26.69 -16.78 34.80
C GLU A 109 -27.53 -17.30 33.61
N PRO A 110 -27.65 -16.51 32.51
CA PRO A 110 -28.29 -16.98 31.29
C PRO A 110 -27.57 -18.23 30.75
N PRO A 111 -28.28 -19.12 30.02
CA PRO A 111 -27.63 -20.15 29.23
C PRO A 111 -26.55 -19.58 28.30
N GLU A 112 -25.52 -20.36 28.04
CA GLU A 112 -24.50 -20.07 27.02
C GLU A 112 -25.22 -19.88 25.67
N ASN A 113 -25.10 -18.70 25.05
CA ASN A 113 -25.82 -18.22 23.85
C ASN A 113 -27.27 -17.69 24.05
N TRP A 114 -27.69 -17.33 25.27
CA TRP A 114 -28.95 -16.60 25.45
C TRP A 114 -28.92 -15.22 24.79
N TYR A 115 -30.02 -14.85 24.12
CA TYR A 115 -30.22 -13.49 23.61
C TYR A 115 -31.71 -13.10 23.61
N ALA A 116 -31.97 -11.79 23.58
CA ALA A 116 -33.29 -11.23 23.29
C ALA A 116 -33.17 -9.96 22.44
N CYS A 117 -33.80 -9.93 21.27
CA CYS A 117 -33.90 -8.73 20.43
C CYS A 117 -35.11 -7.91 20.90
N VAL A 118 -34.85 -6.73 21.47
CA VAL A 118 -35.87 -5.93 22.16
C VAL A 118 -35.93 -4.52 21.57
N GLN A 119 -37.13 -4.09 21.19
CA GLN A 119 -37.46 -2.68 21.01
C GLN A 119 -38.07 -2.18 22.33
N PHE A 120 -37.53 -1.10 22.89
CA PHE A 120 -38.07 -0.54 24.12
C PHE A 120 -38.09 0.98 24.12
N ALA A 121 -39.02 1.53 24.88
CA ALA A 121 -39.11 2.94 25.16
C ALA A 121 -39.23 3.17 26.67
N LEU A 122 -38.47 4.13 27.19
CA LEU A 122 -38.58 4.58 28.57
C LEU A 122 -39.24 5.95 28.55
N VAL A 123 -40.39 6.08 29.23
CA VAL A 123 -41.21 7.29 29.25
C VAL A 123 -41.31 7.81 30.68
N LEU A 124 -40.71 8.96 30.94
CA LEU A 124 -40.83 9.69 32.20
C LEU A 124 -42.00 10.66 32.09
N SER A 125 -43.01 10.54 32.95
CA SER A 125 -44.21 11.38 32.93
C SER A 125 -44.54 11.95 34.31
N ASN A 126 -45.19 13.12 34.29
CA ASN A 126 -45.71 13.76 35.49
C ASN A 126 -46.91 12.98 36.03
N VAL A 127 -46.96 12.76 37.34
CA VAL A 127 -48.03 11.98 38.01
C VAL A 127 -49.39 12.68 37.95
N LYS A 128 -49.41 14.02 38.05
CA LYS A 128 -50.63 14.84 38.12
C LYS A 128 -51.17 15.24 36.76
N ASP A 129 -50.30 15.45 35.78
CA ASP A 129 -50.66 15.72 34.39
C ASP A 129 -49.88 14.79 33.44
N PRO A 130 -50.39 13.58 33.14
CA PRO A 130 -49.72 12.61 32.26
C PRO A 130 -49.55 13.08 30.80
N THR A 131 -50.08 14.26 30.43
CA THR A 131 -49.75 14.90 29.13
C THR A 131 -48.36 15.54 29.11
N ILE A 132 -47.72 15.67 30.28
CA ILE A 132 -46.36 16.15 30.46
C ILE A 132 -45.44 14.93 30.58
N TYR A 133 -44.70 14.63 29.52
CA TYR A 133 -43.82 13.47 29.48
C TYR A 133 -42.62 13.68 28.54
N PHE A 134 -41.56 12.93 28.81
CA PHE A 134 -40.38 12.82 27.97
C PHE A 134 -40.06 11.34 27.71
N SER A 135 -39.62 11.01 26.50
CA SER A 135 -39.41 9.61 26.10
C SER A 135 -38.16 9.45 25.24
N HIS A 136 -37.43 8.36 25.47
CA HIS A 136 -36.45 7.84 24.52
C HIS A 136 -36.81 6.42 24.09
N VAL A 137 -36.40 6.06 22.88
CA VAL A 137 -36.66 4.78 22.23
C VAL A 137 -35.32 4.17 21.80
N ALA A 138 -35.17 2.86 21.97
CA ALA A 138 -34.00 2.12 21.52
C ALA A 138 -34.40 0.73 21.02
N THR A 139 -33.52 0.15 20.22
CA THR A 139 -33.54 -1.27 19.85
C THR A 139 -32.21 -1.89 20.23
N HIS A 140 -32.21 -3.06 20.85
CA HIS A 140 -30.97 -3.68 21.31
C HIS A 140 -31.10 -5.21 21.37
N ARG A 141 -29.98 -5.90 21.22
CA ARG A 141 -29.87 -7.35 21.44
C ARG A 141 -29.22 -7.60 22.80
N PHE A 142 -30.03 -7.90 23.79
CA PHE A 142 -29.54 -8.28 25.11
C PHE A 142 -28.88 -9.66 25.05
N THR A 143 -27.75 -9.82 25.72
CA THR A 143 -26.99 -11.08 25.81
C THR A 143 -26.56 -11.35 27.26
N ALA A 144 -25.82 -12.42 27.49
CA ALA A 144 -25.22 -12.70 28.80
C ALA A 144 -24.23 -11.61 29.23
N ASP A 145 -23.44 -11.11 28.28
CA ASP A 145 -22.42 -10.08 28.52
C ASP A 145 -23.03 -8.67 28.58
N GLU A 146 -24.13 -8.44 27.86
CA GLU A 146 -24.87 -7.17 27.78
C GLU A 146 -26.28 -7.32 28.37
N GLY A 147 -26.35 -7.31 29.71
CA GLY A 147 -27.58 -7.51 30.48
C GLY A 147 -28.45 -6.26 30.66
N ASP A 148 -27.92 -5.07 30.38
CA ASP A 148 -28.63 -3.79 30.46
C ASP A 148 -28.29 -2.85 29.29
N TRP A 149 -29.28 -2.07 28.85
CA TRP A 149 -29.11 -1.07 27.79
C TRP A 149 -30.04 0.12 28.02
N GLY A 150 -29.59 1.33 27.67
CA GLY A 150 -30.37 2.53 27.95
C GLY A 150 -29.65 3.84 27.69
N PHE A 151 -30.03 4.85 28.46
CA PHE A 151 -29.71 6.25 28.17
C PHE A 151 -29.02 6.89 29.36
N THR A 152 -27.68 7.02 29.28
CA THR A 152 -26.86 7.73 30.27
C THR A 152 -27.24 9.20 30.41
N ARG A 153 -27.74 9.81 29.33
CA ARG A 153 -28.16 11.20 29.24
C ARG A 153 -29.66 11.28 28.91
N PHE A 154 -30.52 10.74 29.78
CA PHE A 154 -31.95 10.69 29.52
C PHE A 154 -32.64 12.05 29.66
N TYR A 155 -32.46 12.76 30.78
CA TYR A 155 -33.01 14.12 30.94
C TYR A 155 -32.16 14.96 31.89
N ASP A 156 -32.03 16.26 31.61
CA ASP A 156 -31.22 17.17 32.40
C ASP A 156 -31.76 17.36 33.83
N LEU A 157 -30.90 17.19 34.84
CA LEU A 157 -31.32 17.23 36.25
C LEU A 157 -31.75 18.62 36.72
N ARG A 158 -31.24 19.69 36.11
CA ARG A 158 -31.57 21.08 36.51
C ARG A 158 -32.98 21.43 36.07
N GLY A 159 -33.36 21.05 34.85
CA GLY A 159 -34.67 21.33 34.29
C GLY A 159 -35.79 20.47 34.87
N LEU A 160 -35.49 19.24 35.31
CA LEU A 160 -36.47 18.23 35.73
C LEU A 160 -37.44 18.70 36.83
N PHE A 161 -36.96 19.51 37.78
CA PHE A 161 -37.74 20.01 38.93
C PHE A 161 -38.13 21.50 38.84
N ASN A 162 -37.43 22.29 38.02
CA ASN A 162 -37.51 23.75 38.09
C ASN A 162 -38.10 24.39 36.83
N ASP A 163 -37.91 23.77 35.66
CA ASP A 163 -38.27 24.41 34.41
C ASP A 163 -39.73 24.11 34.05
N PRO A 164 -40.55 25.13 33.71
CA PRO A 164 -41.91 24.91 33.25
C PRO A 164 -41.94 24.11 31.94
N TRP A 165 -42.80 23.10 31.88
CA TRP A 165 -42.91 22.24 30.72
C TRP A 165 -43.67 22.92 29.57
N LYS A 166 -42.97 23.31 28.49
CA LYS A 166 -43.49 23.74 27.18
C LYS A 166 -45.00 24.08 27.14
N GLY A 167 -45.35 25.33 27.48
CA GLY A 167 -46.74 25.83 27.44
C GLY A 167 -47.60 25.49 28.66
N LYS A 168 -47.04 24.81 29.66
CA LYS A 168 -47.62 24.55 30.98
C LYS A 168 -46.79 25.27 32.06
N ASN A 169 -47.44 25.70 33.14
CA ASN A 169 -46.80 26.39 34.27
C ASN A 169 -46.25 25.43 35.35
N VAL A 170 -45.98 24.17 34.99
CA VAL A 170 -45.55 23.13 35.93
C VAL A 170 -44.37 22.34 35.36
N PRO A 171 -43.41 21.88 36.19
CA PRO A 171 -42.27 21.08 35.76
C PRO A 171 -42.63 19.61 35.47
N LEU A 172 -41.69 18.86 34.87
CA LEU A 172 -41.87 17.43 34.59
C LEU A 172 -42.06 16.60 35.86
N VAL A 173 -41.38 16.96 36.96
CA VAL A 173 -41.51 16.29 38.26
C VAL A 173 -42.05 17.25 39.32
N GLN A 174 -43.17 16.88 39.94
CA GLN A 174 -43.86 17.64 40.98
C GLN A 174 -43.96 16.82 42.26
N ASP A 175 -43.90 17.48 43.41
CA ASP A 175 -44.05 16.86 44.73
C ASP A 175 -43.07 15.69 44.99
N GLU A 176 -41.90 15.73 44.34
CA GLU A 176 -40.90 14.67 44.37
C GLU A 176 -41.39 13.31 43.81
N GLU A 177 -42.42 13.32 42.97
CA GLU A 177 -42.99 12.13 42.34
C GLU A 177 -42.97 12.17 40.81
N ALA A 178 -42.77 11.01 40.19
CA ALA A 178 -42.81 10.83 38.75
C ALA A 178 -43.22 9.39 38.39
N ASN A 179 -43.75 9.19 37.19
CA ASN A 179 -43.97 7.85 36.64
C ASN A 179 -42.91 7.56 35.58
N VAL A 180 -42.27 6.40 35.65
CA VAL A 180 -41.42 5.88 34.57
C VAL A 180 -42.08 4.63 34.00
N THR A 181 -42.53 4.70 32.76
CA THR A 181 -43.11 3.56 32.05
C THR A 181 -42.10 2.97 31.08
N ALA A 182 -41.80 1.68 31.23
CA ALA A 182 -41.07 0.91 30.23
C ALA A 182 -42.08 0.25 29.28
N TYR A 183 -42.01 0.58 28.00
CA TYR A 183 -42.69 -0.14 26.93
C TYR A 183 -41.68 -1.08 26.28
N VAL A 184 -41.97 -2.37 26.20
CA VAL A 184 -41.02 -3.40 25.75
C VAL A 184 -41.71 -4.30 24.74
N ARG A 185 -41.10 -4.46 23.57
CA ARG A 185 -41.49 -5.40 22.52
C ARG A 185 -40.32 -6.31 22.20
N VAL A 186 -40.49 -7.60 22.42
CA VAL A 186 -39.52 -8.62 22.01
C VAL A 186 -39.88 -9.08 20.61
N VAL A 187 -38.90 -9.07 19.71
CA VAL A 187 -39.06 -9.48 18.32
C VAL A 187 -38.24 -10.72 18.01
N LYS A 188 -38.70 -11.50 17.04
CA LYS A 188 -37.97 -12.65 16.53
C LYS A 188 -36.80 -12.17 15.67
N ASP A 189 -35.66 -12.81 15.82
CA ASP A 189 -34.48 -12.57 14.99
C ASP A 189 -34.52 -13.46 13.73
N PRO A 190 -34.73 -12.89 12.52
CA PRO A 190 -34.77 -13.68 11.28
C PRO A 190 -33.39 -14.03 10.73
N THR A 191 -32.32 -13.35 11.17
CA THR A 191 -30.95 -13.50 10.63
C THR A 191 -29.99 -14.19 11.59
N GLY A 192 -30.35 -14.29 12.87
CA GLY A 192 -29.45 -14.74 13.94
C GLY A 192 -28.50 -13.63 14.43
N VAL A 193 -28.48 -12.47 13.77
CA VAL A 193 -27.61 -11.32 14.09
C VAL A 193 -28.36 -9.99 14.18
N LEU A 194 -29.70 -10.01 14.31
CA LEU A 194 -30.48 -8.77 14.46
C LEU A 194 -29.98 -7.96 15.67
N TRP A 195 -29.51 -6.74 15.40
CA TRP A 195 -28.90 -5.82 16.37
C TRP A 195 -27.69 -6.37 17.14
N HIS A 196 -26.98 -7.33 16.56
CA HIS A 196 -25.77 -7.92 17.15
C HIS A 196 -24.56 -6.97 16.99
N SER A 197 -23.71 -6.85 18.02
CA SER A 197 -22.50 -6.00 18.01
C SER A 197 -21.32 -6.59 17.23
N PHE A 198 -21.42 -7.88 16.88
CA PHE A 198 -20.38 -8.71 16.25
C PHE A 198 -19.13 -8.96 17.10
N GLN A 199 -19.14 -8.52 18.36
CA GLN A 199 -18.12 -8.93 19.32
C GLN A 199 -18.20 -10.44 19.55
N ASN A 200 -17.06 -11.13 19.49
CA ASN A 200 -16.95 -12.59 19.59
C ASN A 200 -17.79 -13.39 18.56
N TYR A 201 -18.19 -12.77 17.45
CA TYR A 201 -18.94 -13.45 16.40
C TYR A 201 -18.05 -14.42 15.61
N ASP A 202 -18.49 -15.67 15.49
CA ASP A 202 -17.81 -16.69 14.70
C ASP A 202 -18.67 -17.06 13.47
N SER A 203 -18.28 -16.53 12.31
CA SER A 203 -18.95 -16.80 11.02
C SER A 203 -19.13 -18.30 10.75
N LYS A 204 -18.12 -19.13 11.08
CA LYS A 204 -18.16 -20.58 10.80
C LYS A 204 -19.18 -21.27 11.71
N LYS A 205 -19.20 -20.92 13.00
CA LYS A 205 -20.14 -21.49 13.96
C LYS A 205 -21.59 -21.13 13.60
N GLU A 206 -21.85 -19.88 13.23
CA GLU A 206 -23.20 -19.37 13.01
C GLU A 206 -23.76 -19.71 11.61
N THR A 207 -22.89 -19.81 10.59
CA THR A 207 -23.35 -20.00 9.20
C THR A 207 -22.81 -21.25 8.51
N GLY A 208 -21.83 -21.94 9.10
CA GLY A 208 -21.09 -23.02 8.46
C GLY A 208 -20.04 -22.55 7.44
N MET A 209 -19.90 -21.23 7.21
CA MET A 209 -19.07 -20.63 6.17
C MET A 209 -18.08 -19.61 6.75
N VAL A 210 -17.04 -19.29 5.99
CA VAL A 210 -16.01 -18.31 6.39
C VAL A 210 -15.84 -17.22 5.33
N GLY A 211 -15.47 -16.04 5.80
CA GLY A 211 -15.16 -14.90 4.95
C GLY A 211 -13.74 -14.91 4.40
N LEU A 212 -13.37 -13.83 3.72
CA LEU A 212 -12.05 -13.54 3.18
C LEU A 212 -11.47 -12.31 3.86
N ARG A 213 -10.21 -12.37 4.30
CA ARG A 213 -9.56 -11.23 4.94
C ARG A 213 -9.35 -10.10 3.93
N ASN A 214 -9.66 -8.88 4.32
CA ASN A 214 -9.34 -7.69 3.54
C ASN A 214 -7.86 -7.30 3.74
N GLN A 215 -7.14 -7.08 2.64
CA GLN A 215 -5.73 -6.66 2.66
C GLN A 215 -5.55 -5.13 2.68
N GLY A 216 -6.64 -4.37 2.64
CA GLY A 216 -6.67 -2.92 2.58
C GLY A 216 -7.88 -2.45 1.78
N ALA A 217 -7.81 -2.56 0.45
CA ALA A 217 -8.89 -2.18 -0.46
C ALA A 217 -9.37 -3.35 -1.35
N THR A 218 -9.17 -4.60 -0.94
CA THR A 218 -9.43 -5.80 -1.77
C THR A 218 -10.87 -6.34 -1.69
N CYS A 219 -11.81 -5.57 -1.15
CA CYS A 219 -13.18 -6.03 -0.91
C CYS A 219 -13.94 -6.37 -2.22
N TYR A 220 -13.60 -5.72 -3.34
CA TYR A 220 -14.13 -6.04 -4.66
C TYR A 220 -13.72 -7.45 -5.12
N LEU A 221 -12.45 -7.81 -4.89
CA LEU A 221 -11.91 -9.15 -5.18
C LEU A 221 -12.56 -10.19 -4.26
N ASN A 222 -12.71 -9.89 -2.97
CA ASN A 222 -13.35 -10.78 -2.01
C ASN A 222 -14.80 -11.12 -2.41
N SER A 223 -15.57 -10.09 -2.79
CA SER A 223 -16.97 -10.23 -3.22
C SER A 223 -17.09 -11.11 -4.48
N LEU A 224 -16.22 -10.88 -5.46
CA LEU A 224 -16.16 -11.68 -6.69
C LEU A 224 -15.76 -13.13 -6.41
N LEU A 225 -14.71 -13.36 -5.61
CA LEU A 225 -14.21 -14.69 -5.29
C LEU A 225 -15.25 -15.53 -4.55
N GLN A 226 -15.99 -14.94 -3.60
CA GLN A 226 -17.09 -15.63 -2.93
C GLN A 226 -18.20 -15.99 -3.93
N SER A 227 -18.58 -15.06 -4.82
CA SER A 227 -19.59 -15.33 -5.86
C SER A 227 -19.19 -16.49 -6.77
N LEU A 228 -17.92 -16.54 -7.20
CA LEU A 228 -17.39 -17.62 -8.03
C LEU A 228 -17.26 -18.93 -7.25
N TYR A 229 -16.86 -18.87 -5.98
CA TYR A 229 -16.74 -20.04 -5.10
C TYR A 229 -18.08 -20.77 -4.90
N PHE A 230 -19.18 -20.02 -4.73
CA PHE A 230 -20.53 -20.61 -4.59
C PHE A 230 -21.19 -20.98 -5.92
N THR A 231 -20.56 -20.65 -7.05
CA THR A 231 -20.86 -21.28 -8.33
C THR A 231 -20.19 -22.67 -8.34
N ASN A 232 -20.84 -23.68 -7.76
CA ASN A 232 -20.21 -24.97 -7.46
C ASN A 232 -19.59 -25.64 -8.70
N ALA A 233 -20.23 -25.58 -9.87
CA ALA A 233 -19.67 -26.11 -11.12
C ALA A 233 -18.34 -25.43 -11.50
N PHE A 234 -18.21 -24.12 -11.29
CA PHE A 234 -16.96 -23.39 -11.48
C PHE A 234 -15.91 -23.84 -10.46
N ARG A 235 -16.26 -23.93 -9.18
CA ARG A 235 -15.35 -24.42 -8.13
C ARG A 235 -14.82 -25.82 -8.45
N LYS A 236 -15.68 -26.72 -8.90
CA LYS A 236 -15.26 -28.06 -9.33
C LYS A 236 -14.31 -27.99 -10.53
N ALA A 237 -14.62 -27.20 -11.55
CA ALA A 237 -13.75 -27.02 -12.71
C ALA A 237 -12.38 -26.46 -12.33
N VAL A 238 -12.31 -25.56 -11.33
CA VAL A 238 -11.05 -25.04 -10.78
C VAL A 238 -10.25 -26.13 -10.08
N TYR A 239 -10.89 -27.00 -9.28
CA TYR A 239 -10.19 -28.13 -8.65
C TYR A 239 -9.63 -29.11 -9.68
N ASP A 240 -10.31 -29.32 -10.79
CA ASP A 240 -9.90 -30.24 -11.87
C ASP A 240 -8.74 -29.71 -12.74
N ILE A 241 -8.25 -28.47 -12.53
CA ILE A 241 -7.06 -27.93 -13.22
C ILE A 241 -5.79 -28.68 -12.76
N PRO A 242 -4.96 -29.22 -13.67
CA PRO A 242 -3.76 -29.97 -13.31
C PRO A 242 -2.64 -29.05 -12.81
N THR A 243 -2.42 -29.02 -11.49
CA THR A 243 -1.43 -28.15 -10.82
C THR A 243 -0.34 -28.90 -10.05
N GLU A 244 -0.38 -30.23 -10.02
CA GLU A 244 0.52 -31.07 -9.20
C GLU A 244 2.01 -30.80 -9.44
N ASN A 245 2.40 -30.58 -10.71
CA ASN A 245 3.79 -30.35 -11.10
C ASN A 245 4.23 -28.87 -11.05
N ASP A 246 3.31 -27.94 -10.77
CA ASP A 246 3.54 -26.48 -10.81
C ASP A 246 2.83 -25.79 -9.61
N ALA A 247 2.95 -26.42 -8.43
CA ALA A 247 2.36 -25.98 -7.18
C ALA A 247 3.22 -24.87 -6.53
N SER A 248 3.20 -23.67 -7.13
CA SER A 248 3.99 -22.51 -6.70
C SER A 248 3.13 -21.27 -6.46
N CYS A 249 3.61 -20.32 -5.65
CA CYS A 249 2.89 -19.05 -5.42
C CYS A 249 2.80 -18.15 -6.67
N GLU A 250 3.54 -18.46 -7.73
CA GLU A 250 3.48 -17.76 -9.02
C GLU A 250 2.32 -18.28 -9.89
N ASN A 251 1.84 -19.50 -9.65
CA ASN A 251 0.77 -20.10 -10.42
C ASN A 251 -0.62 -19.71 -9.87
N SER A 252 -1.31 -18.79 -10.56
CA SER A 252 -2.65 -18.31 -10.16
C SER A 252 -3.73 -19.39 -10.07
N ALA A 253 -3.64 -20.47 -10.87
CA ALA A 253 -4.61 -21.56 -10.77
C ALA A 253 -4.43 -22.35 -9.46
N TRP A 254 -3.17 -22.59 -9.07
CA TRP A 254 -2.83 -23.26 -7.82
C TRP A 254 -3.22 -22.43 -6.59
N THR A 255 -2.89 -21.13 -6.59
CA THR A 255 -3.26 -20.25 -5.45
C THR A 255 -4.78 -20.11 -5.31
N LEU A 256 -5.54 -20.10 -6.41
CA LEU A 256 -6.99 -20.12 -6.38
C LEU A 256 -7.55 -21.46 -5.85
N GLN A 257 -7.00 -22.60 -6.26
CA GLN A 257 -7.36 -23.92 -5.72
C GLN A 257 -7.13 -23.99 -4.20
N ARG A 258 -5.97 -23.52 -3.71
CA ARG A 258 -5.69 -23.43 -2.27
C ARG A 258 -6.67 -22.54 -1.55
N LEU A 259 -7.00 -21.38 -2.13
CA LEU A 259 -7.98 -20.47 -1.56
C LEU A 259 -9.35 -21.14 -1.40
N PHE A 260 -9.86 -21.80 -2.45
CA PHE A 260 -11.14 -22.50 -2.42
C PHE A 260 -11.13 -23.67 -1.42
N TYR A 261 -10.04 -24.44 -1.38
CA TYR A 261 -9.89 -25.51 -0.40
C TYR A 261 -9.88 -24.98 1.05
N ASN A 262 -9.23 -23.84 1.28
CA ASN A 262 -9.21 -23.19 2.58
C ASN A 262 -10.59 -22.61 2.96
N LEU A 263 -11.35 -22.02 2.02
CA LEU A 263 -12.73 -21.60 2.25
C LEU A 263 -13.64 -22.76 2.66
N GLN A 264 -13.39 -23.96 2.11
CA GLN A 264 -14.13 -25.18 2.45
C GLN A 264 -13.76 -25.74 3.83
N THR A 265 -12.47 -25.72 4.18
CA THR A 265 -11.95 -26.49 5.34
C THR A 265 -11.59 -25.66 6.58
N MET A 266 -11.30 -24.36 6.44
CA MET A 266 -10.88 -23.54 7.57
C MET A 266 -12.05 -23.14 8.47
N GLY A 267 -11.75 -22.94 9.76
CA GLY A 267 -12.69 -22.43 10.76
C GLY A 267 -12.68 -20.91 10.91
N LYS A 268 -11.80 -20.18 10.20
CA LYS A 268 -11.66 -18.72 10.27
C LYS A 268 -11.50 -18.13 8.87
N ALA A 269 -11.67 -16.81 8.77
CA ALA A 269 -11.52 -16.08 7.52
C ALA A 269 -10.14 -16.31 6.86
N VAL A 270 -10.18 -16.53 5.55
CA VAL A 270 -9.03 -16.98 4.73
C VAL A 270 -8.34 -15.79 4.08
N SER A 271 -7.01 -15.81 4.01
CA SER A 271 -6.25 -14.74 3.34
C SER A 271 -6.23 -14.91 1.83
N THR A 272 -6.34 -13.80 1.09
CA THR A 272 -6.17 -13.74 -0.38
C THR A 272 -4.76 -13.34 -0.81
N THR A 273 -3.80 -13.17 0.12
CA THR A 273 -2.46 -12.63 -0.17
C THR A 273 -1.70 -13.42 -1.24
N GLU A 274 -1.71 -14.74 -1.16
CA GLU A 274 -1.00 -15.57 -2.15
C GLU A 274 -1.59 -15.42 -3.56
N LEU A 275 -2.91 -15.28 -3.66
CA LEU A 275 -3.59 -15.08 -4.94
C LEU A 275 -3.20 -13.72 -5.53
N THR A 276 -3.25 -12.66 -4.74
CA THR A 276 -2.84 -11.31 -5.19
C THR A 276 -1.35 -11.26 -5.57
N THR A 277 -0.48 -11.96 -4.85
CA THR A 277 0.94 -12.08 -5.22
C THR A 277 1.11 -12.81 -6.56
N SER A 278 0.34 -13.87 -6.82
CA SER A 278 0.36 -14.55 -8.13
C SER A 278 -0.12 -13.68 -9.30
N PHE A 279 -0.87 -12.61 -9.02
CA PHE A 279 -1.25 -11.61 -10.02
C PHE A 279 -0.16 -10.58 -10.30
N GLY A 280 0.96 -10.64 -9.56
CA GLY A 280 2.05 -9.68 -9.61
C GLY A 280 1.77 -8.40 -8.82
N TRP A 281 0.84 -8.45 -7.85
CA TRP A 281 0.50 -7.27 -7.06
C TRP A 281 1.52 -7.02 -5.95
N ASP A 282 1.97 -5.77 -5.83
CA ASP A 282 2.76 -5.28 -4.71
C ASP A 282 1.87 -4.76 -3.56
N SER A 283 2.50 -4.42 -2.43
CA SER A 283 1.76 -3.94 -1.25
C SER A 283 1.01 -2.63 -1.46
N ARG A 284 1.34 -1.82 -2.48
CA ARG A 284 0.60 -0.58 -2.76
C ARG A 284 -0.68 -0.87 -3.52
N GLN A 285 -0.61 -1.79 -4.48
CA GLN A 285 -1.74 -2.18 -5.31
C GLN A 285 -2.87 -2.86 -4.51
N ALA A 286 -2.54 -3.52 -3.40
CA ALA A 286 -3.54 -4.03 -2.45
C ALA A 286 -4.43 -2.93 -1.80
N PHE A 287 -4.05 -1.66 -1.92
CA PHE A 287 -4.82 -0.49 -1.46
C PHE A 287 -5.49 0.29 -2.61
N GLU A 288 -5.39 -0.18 -3.85
CA GLU A 288 -6.07 0.44 -5.00
C GLU A 288 -7.41 -0.26 -5.29
N GLN A 289 -8.46 0.54 -5.47
CA GLN A 289 -9.77 0.01 -5.88
C GLN A 289 -9.77 -0.31 -7.37
N GLN A 290 -10.29 -1.47 -7.74
CA GLN A 290 -10.43 -1.87 -9.15
C GLN A 290 -11.88 -2.23 -9.47
N ASP A 291 -12.20 -2.19 -10.76
CA ASP A 291 -13.50 -2.60 -11.26
C ASP A 291 -13.67 -4.13 -11.20
N VAL A 292 -14.75 -4.59 -10.56
CA VAL A 292 -15.08 -6.02 -10.40
C VAL A 292 -15.25 -6.73 -11.75
N GLN A 293 -15.87 -6.08 -12.73
CA GLN A 293 -16.17 -6.67 -14.04
C GLN A 293 -14.88 -6.94 -14.80
N GLU A 294 -13.97 -5.95 -14.85
CA GLU A 294 -12.72 -6.13 -15.58
C GLU A 294 -11.79 -7.14 -14.88
N LEU A 295 -11.79 -7.17 -13.54
CA LEU A 295 -11.07 -8.17 -12.76
C LEU A 295 -11.60 -9.58 -13.05
N SER A 296 -12.93 -9.75 -13.08
CA SER A 296 -13.58 -11.01 -13.41
C SER A 296 -13.17 -11.50 -14.79
N ARG A 297 -13.18 -10.63 -15.81
CA ARG A 297 -12.80 -11.02 -17.17
C ARG A 297 -11.35 -11.49 -17.24
N LYS A 298 -10.41 -10.73 -16.65
CA LYS A 298 -9.00 -11.11 -16.65
C LYS A 298 -8.74 -12.41 -15.88
N LEU A 299 -9.50 -12.67 -14.81
CA LEU A 299 -9.40 -13.91 -14.05
C LEU A 299 -9.86 -15.10 -14.90
N MET A 300 -11.00 -14.96 -15.58
CA MET A 300 -11.53 -15.98 -16.49
C MET A 300 -10.56 -16.26 -17.65
N GLU A 301 -10.00 -15.22 -18.30
CA GLU A 301 -9.01 -15.37 -19.38
C GLU A 301 -7.79 -16.18 -18.94
N ARG A 302 -7.20 -15.87 -17.77
CA ARG A 302 -6.06 -16.62 -17.24
C ARG A 302 -6.39 -18.08 -16.90
N LEU A 303 -7.58 -18.33 -16.38
CA LEU A 303 -8.02 -19.69 -16.07
C LEU A 303 -8.28 -20.48 -17.36
N GLU A 304 -8.89 -19.87 -18.37
CA GLU A 304 -9.12 -20.48 -19.68
C GLU A 304 -7.80 -20.92 -20.34
N GLU A 305 -6.76 -20.08 -20.27
CA GLU A 305 -5.42 -20.45 -20.75
C GLU A 305 -4.85 -21.69 -20.05
N LYS A 306 -5.07 -21.82 -18.73
CA LYS A 306 -4.61 -22.96 -17.93
C LYS A 306 -5.48 -24.21 -18.11
N MET A 307 -6.74 -24.05 -18.51
CA MET A 307 -7.68 -25.15 -18.77
C MET A 307 -7.52 -25.72 -20.19
N LYS A 308 -6.88 -25.00 -21.11
CA LYS A 308 -6.70 -25.44 -22.50
C LYS A 308 -5.94 -26.77 -22.59
N GLY A 309 -6.49 -27.73 -23.33
CA GLY A 309 -5.92 -29.08 -23.48
C GLY A 309 -6.14 -30.00 -22.28
N THR A 310 -6.98 -29.60 -21.31
CA THR A 310 -7.35 -30.41 -20.14
C THR A 310 -8.80 -30.88 -20.23
N VAL A 311 -9.25 -31.72 -19.29
CA VAL A 311 -10.65 -32.19 -19.24
C VAL A 311 -11.66 -31.06 -18.98
N THR A 312 -11.20 -29.90 -18.48
CA THR A 312 -12.04 -28.73 -18.18
C THR A 312 -11.96 -27.62 -19.21
N GLU A 313 -11.35 -27.84 -20.38
CA GLU A 313 -11.15 -26.82 -21.43
C GLU A 313 -12.44 -26.04 -21.77
N LYS A 314 -13.58 -26.72 -21.81
CA LYS A 314 -14.88 -26.10 -22.16
C LYS A 314 -15.72 -25.66 -20.97
N ALA A 315 -15.25 -25.86 -19.74
CA ALA A 315 -16.05 -25.61 -18.54
C ALA A 315 -16.46 -24.13 -18.42
N LEU A 316 -15.55 -23.19 -18.65
CA LEU A 316 -15.86 -21.75 -18.54
C LEU A 316 -16.80 -21.26 -19.66
N PRO A 317 -16.52 -21.55 -20.95
CA PRO A 317 -17.45 -21.20 -22.02
C PRO A 317 -18.86 -21.79 -21.83
N GLU A 318 -18.97 -23.05 -21.41
CA GLU A 318 -20.27 -23.70 -21.20
C GLU A 318 -21.07 -23.11 -20.03
N LEU A 319 -20.39 -22.53 -19.04
CA LEU A 319 -21.04 -21.93 -17.86
C LEU A 319 -21.41 -20.46 -18.03
N PHE A 320 -20.56 -19.66 -18.68
CA PHE A 320 -20.65 -18.19 -18.65
C PHE A 320 -20.82 -17.53 -20.01
N VAL A 321 -20.63 -18.24 -21.14
CA VAL A 321 -20.68 -17.60 -22.47
C VAL A 321 -22.08 -17.72 -23.10
N GLY A 322 -22.63 -16.56 -23.47
CA GLY A 322 -23.81 -16.45 -24.34
C GLY A 322 -23.46 -15.86 -25.70
N LYS A 323 -24.47 -15.71 -26.57
CA LYS A 323 -24.30 -15.18 -27.94
C LYS A 323 -25.25 -14.04 -28.25
N THR A 324 -24.73 -12.96 -28.81
CA THR A 324 -25.50 -11.86 -29.38
C THR A 324 -25.31 -11.79 -30.88
N LYS A 325 -26.34 -11.33 -31.60
CA LYS A 325 -26.28 -10.99 -33.01
C LYS A 325 -26.47 -9.49 -33.15
N THR A 326 -25.44 -8.80 -33.61
CA THR A 326 -25.52 -7.40 -34.03
C THR A 326 -25.83 -7.37 -35.52
N TYR A 327 -26.88 -6.64 -35.92
CA TYR A 327 -27.28 -6.52 -37.33
C TYR A 327 -27.44 -5.06 -37.72
N ILE A 328 -27.18 -4.79 -39.00
CA ILE A 328 -27.36 -3.50 -39.65
C ILE A 328 -28.12 -3.77 -40.95
N SER A 329 -29.35 -3.28 -41.04
CA SER A 329 -30.24 -3.45 -42.20
C SER A 329 -30.49 -2.10 -42.84
N CYS A 330 -30.10 -1.92 -44.10
CA CYS A 330 -30.31 -0.67 -44.83
C CYS A 330 -31.80 -0.45 -45.14
N ILE A 331 -32.26 0.79 -45.05
CA ILE A 331 -33.70 1.12 -45.21
C ILE A 331 -34.08 1.22 -46.69
N ASN A 332 -33.21 1.83 -47.50
CA ASN A 332 -33.52 2.20 -48.89
C ASN A 332 -32.94 1.22 -49.92
N VAL A 333 -32.13 0.25 -49.47
CA VAL A 333 -31.48 -0.75 -50.33
C VAL A 333 -31.55 -2.12 -49.66
N ASP A 334 -31.59 -3.18 -50.47
CA ASP A 334 -31.64 -4.56 -49.98
C ASP A 334 -30.23 -5.06 -49.59
N TYR A 335 -29.75 -4.56 -48.45
CA TYR A 335 -28.46 -4.91 -47.87
C TYR A 335 -28.60 -5.10 -46.35
N GLU A 336 -28.16 -6.24 -45.84
CA GLU A 336 -28.05 -6.53 -44.41
C GLU A 336 -26.66 -7.07 -44.09
N SER A 337 -26.02 -6.51 -43.07
CA SER A 337 -24.81 -7.04 -42.46
C SER A 337 -25.16 -7.54 -41.07
N SER A 338 -24.68 -8.73 -40.69
CA SER A 338 -24.84 -9.21 -39.32
C SER A 338 -23.61 -9.96 -38.84
N ARG A 339 -23.35 -9.87 -37.54
CA ARG A 339 -22.24 -10.52 -36.85
C ARG A 339 -22.73 -11.13 -35.55
N VAL A 340 -22.37 -12.39 -35.33
CA VAL A 340 -22.58 -13.07 -34.05
C VAL A 340 -21.30 -12.93 -33.22
N GLU A 341 -21.46 -12.53 -31.96
CA GLU A 341 -20.37 -12.31 -31.01
C GLU A 341 -20.71 -13.04 -29.70
N ASP A 342 -19.67 -13.55 -29.04
CA ASP A 342 -19.78 -14.17 -27.73
C ASP A 342 -19.71 -13.10 -26.64
N PHE A 343 -20.47 -13.27 -25.56
CA PHE A 343 -20.41 -12.40 -24.37
C PHE A 343 -20.28 -13.23 -23.09
N TRP A 344 -19.52 -12.71 -22.13
CA TRP A 344 -19.34 -13.29 -20.79
C TRP A 344 -20.17 -12.57 -19.72
N ASP A 345 -20.49 -11.31 -19.97
CA ASP A 345 -21.35 -10.46 -19.14
C ASP A 345 -22.17 -9.52 -20.04
N ILE A 346 -23.24 -8.96 -19.47
CA ILE A 346 -24.08 -7.96 -20.14
C ILE A 346 -24.04 -6.68 -19.32
N GLN A 347 -23.67 -5.57 -19.96
CA GLN A 347 -23.61 -4.26 -19.32
C GLN A 347 -24.90 -3.47 -19.59
N LEU A 348 -25.66 -3.24 -18.53
CA LEU A 348 -26.99 -2.66 -18.58
C LEU A 348 -26.98 -1.21 -18.09
N ASN A 349 -27.60 -0.32 -18.87
CA ASN A 349 -27.75 1.09 -18.50
C ASN A 349 -28.72 1.21 -17.31
N VAL A 350 -28.31 1.91 -16.26
CA VAL A 350 -29.16 2.19 -15.08
C VAL A 350 -29.83 3.55 -15.17
N ARG A 351 -29.10 4.59 -15.62
CA ARG A 351 -29.69 5.93 -15.75
C ARG A 351 -30.82 5.90 -16.77
N GLY A 352 -32.00 6.38 -16.36
CA GLY A 352 -33.21 6.37 -17.18
C GLY A 352 -34.04 5.09 -17.12
N ASN A 353 -33.49 3.98 -16.60
CA ASN A 353 -34.15 2.67 -16.55
C ASN A 353 -34.54 2.30 -15.11
N LYS A 354 -35.84 2.17 -14.83
CA LYS A 354 -36.35 1.94 -13.46
C LYS A 354 -36.27 0.47 -13.05
N THR A 355 -36.30 -0.44 -14.01
CA THR A 355 -36.34 -1.89 -13.79
C THR A 355 -35.34 -2.60 -14.69
N LEU A 356 -35.01 -3.84 -14.33
CA LEU A 356 -34.16 -4.70 -15.15
C LEU A 356 -34.75 -4.92 -16.55
N ASP A 357 -36.08 -5.07 -16.67
CA ASP A 357 -36.77 -5.19 -17.97
C ASP A 357 -36.56 -3.95 -18.85
N ASP A 358 -36.67 -2.74 -18.27
CA ASP A 358 -36.41 -1.50 -18.99
C ASP A 358 -35.00 -1.48 -19.57
N SER A 359 -33.98 -1.89 -18.79
CA SER A 359 -32.60 -1.92 -19.26
C SER A 359 -32.34 -2.95 -20.36
N PHE A 360 -33.00 -4.11 -20.32
CA PHE A 360 -32.88 -5.10 -21.41
C PHE A 360 -33.59 -4.62 -22.68
N ARG A 361 -34.74 -3.95 -22.56
CA ARG A 361 -35.44 -3.34 -23.70
C ARG A 361 -34.63 -2.22 -24.33
N ASP A 362 -33.99 -1.39 -23.51
CA ASP A 362 -33.03 -0.36 -23.92
C ASP A 362 -31.84 -1.00 -24.66
N TYR A 363 -31.29 -2.09 -24.13
CA TYR A 363 -30.16 -2.81 -24.75
C TYR A 363 -30.47 -3.33 -26.16
N ILE A 364 -31.69 -3.84 -26.40
CA ILE A 364 -32.11 -4.36 -27.72
C ILE A 364 -32.80 -3.30 -28.59
N GLN A 365 -32.84 -2.04 -28.15
CA GLN A 365 -33.51 -0.97 -28.89
C GLN A 365 -32.83 -0.77 -30.24
N VAL A 366 -33.64 -0.73 -31.30
CA VAL A 366 -33.13 -0.50 -32.66
C VAL A 366 -32.80 0.98 -32.84
N GLU A 367 -31.54 1.27 -33.12
CA GLU A 367 -31.04 2.60 -33.45
C GLU A 367 -31.19 2.86 -34.96
N THR A 368 -31.60 4.06 -35.33
CA THR A 368 -31.62 4.49 -36.73
C THR A 368 -30.36 5.29 -37.03
N LEU A 369 -29.55 4.78 -37.95
CA LEU A 369 -28.34 5.40 -38.47
C LEU A 369 -28.72 6.30 -39.63
N GLU A 370 -28.87 7.59 -39.36
CA GLU A 370 -29.29 8.62 -40.32
C GLU A 370 -28.42 9.89 -40.20
N GLY A 371 -28.59 10.82 -41.15
CA GLY A 371 -27.86 12.09 -41.16
C GLY A 371 -26.35 11.89 -41.32
N GLU A 372 -25.56 12.44 -40.38
CA GLU A 372 -24.09 12.29 -40.34
C GLU A 372 -23.64 10.88 -39.90
N ASN A 373 -24.55 10.08 -39.33
CA ASN A 373 -24.26 8.73 -38.80
C ASN A 373 -24.68 7.61 -39.77
N LYS A 374 -24.88 7.91 -41.06
CA LYS A 374 -25.22 6.91 -42.09
C LYS A 374 -24.22 5.74 -42.12
N TYR A 375 -24.73 4.54 -42.39
CA TYR A 375 -23.93 3.33 -42.51
C TYR A 375 -23.30 3.21 -43.89
N ASP A 376 -22.01 2.93 -43.96
CA ASP A 376 -21.34 2.62 -45.23
C ASP A 376 -21.54 1.15 -45.59
N ALA A 377 -22.49 0.88 -46.49
CA ALA A 377 -22.78 -0.47 -47.01
C ALA A 377 -21.76 -0.93 -48.07
N GLY A 378 -20.72 -0.13 -48.35
CA GLY A 378 -19.71 -0.42 -49.37
C GLY A 378 -20.27 -0.36 -50.81
N PRO A 379 -19.43 -0.51 -51.84
CA PRO A 379 -19.89 -0.53 -53.24
C PRO A 379 -20.80 -1.74 -53.53
N PRO A 380 -21.93 -1.56 -54.25
CA PRO A 380 -22.34 -0.36 -54.99
C PRO A 380 -23.18 0.66 -54.20
N TYR A 381 -23.51 0.40 -52.92
CA TYR A 381 -24.53 1.14 -52.18
C TYR A 381 -24.03 2.36 -51.40
N GLY A 382 -22.77 2.38 -50.95
CA GLY A 382 -22.17 3.51 -50.23
C GLY A 382 -22.89 3.85 -48.92
N LEU A 383 -22.91 5.14 -48.54
CA LEU A 383 -23.57 5.62 -47.31
C LEU A 383 -25.10 5.55 -47.41
N GLN A 384 -25.71 4.79 -46.52
CA GLN A 384 -27.15 4.52 -46.49
C GLN A 384 -27.73 4.77 -45.09
N ASP A 385 -28.99 5.19 -45.07
CA ASP A 385 -29.77 5.16 -43.83
C ASP A 385 -30.02 3.69 -43.47
N ALA A 386 -29.74 3.30 -42.23
CA ALA A 386 -29.81 1.91 -41.79
C ALA A 386 -30.38 1.78 -40.38
N LYS A 387 -30.94 0.62 -40.08
CA LYS A 387 -31.34 0.22 -38.73
C LYS A 387 -30.27 -0.67 -38.15
N LYS A 388 -29.68 -0.26 -37.03
CA LYS A 388 -28.74 -1.05 -36.26
C LYS A 388 -29.45 -1.60 -35.03
N GLY A 389 -29.35 -2.91 -34.79
CA GLY A 389 -29.93 -3.54 -33.63
C GLY A 389 -29.03 -4.63 -33.06
N VAL A 390 -29.29 -4.99 -31.81
CA VAL A 390 -28.66 -6.11 -31.12
C VAL A 390 -29.79 -7.01 -30.61
N ILE A 391 -29.66 -8.32 -30.83
CA ILE A 391 -30.57 -9.33 -30.30
C ILE A 391 -29.77 -10.49 -29.71
N PHE A 392 -30.35 -11.19 -28.74
CA PHE A 392 -29.70 -12.34 -28.13
C PHE A 392 -30.03 -13.61 -28.91
N GLU A 393 -29.02 -14.44 -29.21
CA GLU A 393 -29.23 -15.77 -29.78
C GLU A 393 -29.34 -16.84 -28.69
N SER A 394 -28.58 -16.68 -27.61
CA SER A 394 -28.61 -17.57 -26.44
C SER A 394 -28.04 -16.89 -25.19
N PHE A 395 -28.48 -17.33 -24.02
CA PHE A 395 -27.92 -16.94 -22.71
C PHE A 395 -27.17 -18.12 -22.04
N PRO A 396 -26.16 -17.84 -21.20
CA PRO A 396 -25.42 -18.87 -20.47
C PRO A 396 -26.20 -19.45 -19.28
N PRO A 397 -25.81 -20.62 -18.74
CA PRO A 397 -26.35 -21.14 -17.47
C PRO A 397 -26.18 -20.18 -16.28
N VAL A 398 -25.04 -19.48 -16.19
CA VAL A 398 -24.74 -18.46 -15.19
C VAL A 398 -24.63 -17.12 -15.90
N LEU A 399 -25.57 -16.22 -15.58
CA LEU A 399 -25.72 -14.93 -16.24
C LEU A 399 -25.20 -13.82 -15.32
N HIS A 400 -24.12 -13.18 -15.74
CA HIS A 400 -23.55 -12.00 -15.10
C HIS A 400 -24.09 -10.72 -15.73
N LEU A 401 -24.76 -9.90 -14.92
CA LEU A 401 -25.30 -8.62 -15.34
C LEU A 401 -24.58 -7.50 -14.61
N HIS A 402 -23.85 -6.68 -15.35
CA HIS A 402 -23.16 -5.51 -14.84
C HIS A 402 -24.10 -4.30 -14.95
N LEU A 403 -24.40 -3.67 -13.81
CA LEU A 403 -25.23 -2.47 -13.76
C LEU A 403 -24.32 -1.26 -13.90
N LYS A 404 -24.42 -0.53 -15.02
CA LYS A 404 -23.60 0.66 -15.29
C LYS A 404 -23.95 1.81 -14.34
N ARG A 405 -23.39 1.74 -13.13
CA ARG A 405 -23.56 2.72 -12.06
C ARG A 405 -22.43 3.72 -11.96
N PHE A 406 -21.50 3.72 -12.90
CA PHE A 406 -20.49 4.77 -13.05
C PHE A 406 -20.58 5.32 -14.46
N GLU A 407 -20.81 6.61 -14.57
CA GLU A 407 -20.93 7.28 -15.87
C GLU A 407 -20.36 8.70 -15.79
N TYR A 408 -19.99 9.22 -16.95
CA TYR A 408 -19.53 10.61 -17.05
C TYR A 408 -20.74 11.54 -17.10
N ASP A 409 -20.91 12.36 -16.07
CA ASP A 409 -21.99 13.33 -16.05
C ASP A 409 -21.58 14.58 -16.84
N LEU A 410 -22.29 14.85 -17.93
CA LEU A 410 -21.99 15.96 -18.84
C LEU A 410 -22.18 17.34 -18.19
N ASN A 411 -23.04 17.46 -17.17
CA ASN A 411 -23.26 18.73 -16.48
C ASN A 411 -22.20 18.99 -15.41
N ALA A 412 -21.81 17.95 -14.66
CA ALA A 412 -20.78 18.03 -13.63
C ALA A 412 -19.35 17.91 -14.18
N LEU A 413 -19.20 17.52 -15.46
CA LEU A 413 -17.94 17.28 -16.16
C LEU A 413 -16.99 16.30 -15.43
N THR A 414 -17.54 15.38 -14.65
CA THR A 414 -16.80 14.39 -13.86
C THR A 414 -17.50 13.03 -13.89
N MET A 415 -16.73 11.97 -13.65
CA MET A 415 -17.29 10.64 -13.41
C MET A 415 -18.08 10.66 -12.09
N MET A 416 -19.31 10.15 -12.13
CA MET A 416 -20.18 10.08 -10.97
C MET A 416 -20.80 8.70 -10.82
N LYS A 417 -21.13 8.35 -9.58
CA LYS A 417 -21.89 7.15 -9.27
C LYS A 417 -23.39 7.41 -9.45
N VAL A 418 -24.07 6.56 -10.22
CA VAL A 418 -25.52 6.55 -10.44
C VAL A 418 -26.21 5.81 -9.29
N ASN A 419 -26.71 6.58 -8.32
CA ASN A 419 -27.46 6.06 -7.18
C ASN A 419 -28.98 6.00 -7.41
N ASP A 420 -29.42 6.08 -8.67
CA ASP A 420 -30.83 5.98 -9.03
C ASP A 420 -31.43 4.63 -8.63
N ARG A 421 -32.72 4.64 -8.29
CA ARG A 421 -33.47 3.44 -7.93
C ARG A 421 -33.65 2.57 -9.17
N HIS A 422 -33.17 1.34 -9.10
CA HIS A 422 -33.22 0.36 -10.17
C HIS A 422 -33.62 -1.01 -9.61
N VAL A 423 -34.81 -1.49 -9.99
CA VAL A 423 -35.41 -2.72 -9.45
C VAL A 423 -34.97 -3.92 -10.26
N PHE A 424 -34.48 -4.95 -9.57
CA PHE A 424 -34.19 -6.26 -10.15
C PHE A 424 -35.00 -7.35 -9.41
N PRO A 425 -35.60 -8.31 -10.12
CA PRO A 425 -36.48 -9.32 -9.52
C PRO A 425 -35.72 -10.52 -8.96
N MET A 426 -36.38 -11.33 -8.12
CA MET A 426 -35.85 -12.64 -7.72
C MET A 426 -35.83 -13.65 -8.89
N GLU A 427 -36.82 -13.55 -9.78
CA GLU A 427 -36.91 -14.35 -11.00
C GLU A 427 -36.92 -13.45 -12.25
N PHE A 428 -36.11 -13.80 -13.24
CA PHE A 428 -35.96 -13.04 -14.48
C PHE A 428 -36.21 -13.94 -15.69
N ASP A 429 -37.18 -13.59 -16.54
CA ASP A 429 -37.44 -14.28 -17.80
C ASP A 429 -36.68 -13.60 -18.95
N ALA A 430 -35.66 -14.29 -19.47
CA ALA A 430 -34.83 -13.78 -20.56
C ALA A 430 -35.42 -14.07 -21.97
N ALA A 431 -36.49 -14.89 -22.05
CA ALA A 431 -37.09 -15.28 -23.33
C ALA A 431 -37.56 -14.12 -24.23
N PRO A 432 -38.08 -12.99 -23.69
CA PRO A 432 -38.53 -11.87 -24.52
C PRO A 432 -37.44 -11.19 -25.35
N TYR A 433 -36.17 -11.31 -24.95
CA TYR A 433 -35.03 -10.64 -25.61
C TYR A 433 -34.29 -11.55 -26.60
N LEU A 434 -34.71 -12.82 -26.70
CA LEU A 434 -34.16 -13.77 -27.65
C LEU A 434 -34.69 -13.52 -29.07
N SER A 435 -33.84 -13.79 -30.06
CA SER A 435 -34.22 -13.80 -31.46
C SER A 435 -35.38 -14.77 -31.72
N ALA A 436 -36.15 -14.51 -32.78
CA ALA A 436 -37.27 -15.37 -33.16
C ALA A 436 -36.85 -16.82 -33.48
N ASN A 437 -35.61 -17.01 -33.93
CA ASN A 437 -35.03 -18.30 -34.32
C ASN A 437 -34.23 -18.96 -33.18
N ALA A 438 -34.15 -18.34 -31.99
CA ALA A 438 -33.45 -18.91 -30.86
C ALA A 438 -34.11 -20.22 -30.40
N ASP A 439 -33.31 -21.14 -29.85
CA ASP A 439 -33.83 -22.38 -29.26
C ASP A 439 -34.65 -22.07 -28.00
N LYS A 440 -35.93 -22.45 -28.02
CA LYS A 440 -36.88 -22.29 -26.91
C LYS A 440 -37.40 -23.64 -26.39
N SER A 441 -36.65 -24.72 -26.64
CA SER A 441 -36.95 -26.06 -26.12
C SER A 441 -36.93 -26.14 -24.59
N GLU A 442 -36.07 -25.34 -23.95
CA GLU A 442 -35.98 -25.17 -22.50
C GLU A 442 -36.45 -23.77 -22.06
N SER A 443 -37.00 -23.68 -20.85
CA SER A 443 -37.34 -22.39 -20.22
C SER A 443 -36.09 -21.52 -20.03
N TRP A 444 -36.22 -20.22 -20.32
CA TRP A 444 -35.17 -19.20 -20.14
C TRP A 444 -35.39 -18.36 -18.87
N VAL A 445 -36.05 -18.94 -17.87
CA VAL A 445 -36.25 -18.31 -16.56
C VAL A 445 -35.02 -18.54 -15.69
N TYR A 446 -34.53 -17.45 -15.10
CA TYR A 446 -33.40 -17.40 -14.19
C TYR A 446 -33.84 -17.06 -12.78
N GLU A 447 -33.12 -17.58 -11.80
CA GLU A 447 -33.25 -17.24 -10.38
C GLU A 447 -32.01 -16.45 -9.92
N LEU A 448 -32.23 -15.41 -9.13
CA LEU A 448 -31.16 -14.59 -8.56
C LEU A 448 -30.32 -15.43 -7.58
N HIS A 449 -29.02 -15.49 -7.83
CA HIS A 449 -28.04 -16.24 -7.02
C HIS A 449 -27.14 -15.32 -6.20
N GLY A 450 -26.80 -14.15 -6.76
CA GLY A 450 -25.88 -13.21 -6.14
C GLY A 450 -26.16 -11.74 -6.46
N VAL A 451 -25.93 -10.87 -5.48
CA VAL A 451 -25.97 -9.42 -5.60
C VAL A 451 -24.68 -8.86 -5.02
N LEU A 452 -23.77 -8.40 -5.88
CA LEU A 452 -22.57 -7.70 -5.46
C LEU A 452 -22.91 -6.22 -5.30
N VAL A 453 -22.66 -5.68 -4.12
CA VAL A 453 -23.07 -4.35 -3.72
C VAL A 453 -21.84 -3.46 -3.58
N HIS A 454 -21.95 -2.23 -4.06
CA HIS A 454 -20.96 -1.20 -3.83
C HIS A 454 -21.56 -0.07 -2.97
N SER A 455 -20.92 0.22 -1.84
CA SER A 455 -21.26 1.32 -0.95
C SER A 455 -20.22 2.42 -1.03
N GLY A 456 -20.62 3.66 -1.33
CA GLY A 456 -19.70 4.81 -1.38
C GLY A 456 -19.77 5.58 -2.68
N SER A 457 -18.68 6.29 -3.00
CA SER A 457 -18.49 7.08 -4.23
C SER A 457 -17.48 6.41 -5.17
N LEU A 458 -17.16 7.05 -6.30
CA LEU A 458 -16.15 6.57 -7.23
C LEU A 458 -14.75 6.46 -6.59
N ASP A 459 -14.37 7.46 -5.78
CA ASP A 459 -13.00 7.56 -5.23
C ASP A 459 -12.79 6.76 -3.94
N ALA A 460 -13.88 6.44 -3.24
CA ALA A 460 -13.86 5.72 -1.99
C ALA A 460 -15.17 4.95 -1.78
N GLY A 461 -15.06 3.63 -1.76
CA GLY A 461 -16.17 2.76 -1.42
C GLY A 461 -15.76 1.40 -0.86
N HIS A 462 -16.77 0.59 -0.57
CA HIS A 462 -16.65 -0.74 0.02
C HIS A 462 -17.56 -1.71 -0.73
N TYR A 463 -17.03 -2.89 -1.05
CA TYR A 463 -17.74 -3.95 -1.75
C TYR A 463 -18.07 -5.10 -0.80
N TYR A 464 -19.26 -5.66 -0.96
CA TYR A 464 -19.67 -6.89 -0.29
C TYR A 464 -20.68 -7.62 -1.18
N ALA A 465 -20.96 -8.88 -0.89
CA ALA A 465 -21.87 -9.70 -1.69
C ALA A 465 -22.99 -10.29 -0.84
N PHE A 466 -24.22 -10.28 -1.37
CA PHE A 466 -25.27 -11.18 -0.92
C PHE A 466 -25.31 -12.38 -1.84
N LEU A 467 -25.19 -13.59 -1.29
CA LEU A 467 -25.18 -14.82 -2.07
C LEU A 467 -26.16 -15.82 -1.47
N LYS A 468 -26.74 -16.66 -2.34
CA LYS A 468 -27.59 -17.81 -1.98
C LYS A 468 -26.85 -19.11 -2.35
N PRO A 469 -26.03 -19.68 -1.43
CA PRO A 469 -25.13 -20.80 -1.71
C PRO A 469 -25.78 -22.07 -2.24
N THR A 470 -27.04 -22.31 -1.88
CA THR A 470 -27.81 -23.50 -2.26
C THR A 470 -29.17 -23.11 -2.82
N LYS A 471 -29.69 -23.91 -3.76
CA LYS A 471 -30.97 -23.67 -4.45
C LYS A 471 -32.13 -23.31 -3.50
N ASP A 472 -32.34 -24.10 -2.46
CA ASP A 472 -33.41 -23.90 -1.47
C ASP A 472 -32.89 -23.31 -0.14
N GLY A 473 -31.71 -22.68 -0.19
CA GLY A 473 -31.04 -22.14 0.99
C GLY A 473 -31.49 -20.74 1.38
N HIS A 474 -30.73 -20.18 2.32
CA HIS A 474 -30.91 -18.82 2.80
C HIS A 474 -29.92 -17.88 2.11
N TRP A 475 -30.25 -16.59 2.14
CA TRP A 475 -29.33 -15.54 1.75
C TRP A 475 -28.33 -15.26 2.85
N TYR A 476 -27.09 -15.00 2.45
CA TYR A 476 -26.01 -14.61 3.35
C TYR A 476 -25.29 -13.39 2.79
N ARG A 477 -24.92 -12.49 3.68
CA ARG A 477 -24.04 -11.36 3.42
C ARG A 477 -22.61 -11.79 3.68
N PHE A 478 -21.77 -11.68 2.66
CA PHE A 478 -20.33 -11.89 2.69
C PHE A 478 -19.68 -10.51 2.64
N ASP A 479 -19.22 -10.06 3.80
CA ASP A 479 -18.61 -8.75 4.02
C ASP A 479 -17.20 -8.98 4.54
N ASP A 480 -16.27 -9.15 3.61
CA ASP A 480 -14.90 -9.58 3.86
C ASP A 480 -14.83 -10.81 4.78
N ASP A 481 -14.28 -10.66 6.00
CA ASP A 481 -14.04 -11.73 6.96
C ASP A 481 -15.31 -12.18 7.69
N ARG A 482 -16.39 -11.42 7.56
CA ARG A 482 -17.67 -11.66 8.21
C ARG A 482 -18.69 -12.26 7.24
N VAL A 483 -19.36 -13.31 7.71
CA VAL A 483 -20.49 -13.94 7.02
C VAL A 483 -21.66 -14.03 7.97
N ASN A 484 -22.80 -13.49 7.58
CA ASN A 484 -24.04 -13.57 8.37
C ASN A 484 -25.24 -13.77 7.44
N ARG A 485 -26.34 -14.31 7.98
CA ARG A 485 -27.58 -14.45 7.22
C ARG A 485 -28.15 -13.08 6.87
N ALA A 486 -28.85 -13.00 5.75
CA ALA A 486 -29.56 -11.83 5.28
C ALA A 486 -31.02 -12.16 4.94
N THR A 487 -31.88 -11.16 5.03
CA THR A 487 -33.28 -11.20 4.60
C THR A 487 -33.40 -10.84 3.12
N GLU A 488 -34.50 -11.23 2.47
CA GLU A 488 -34.74 -10.84 1.07
C GLU A 488 -34.86 -9.32 0.89
N LYS A 489 -35.35 -8.60 1.90
CA LYS A 489 -35.41 -7.14 1.90
C LYS A 489 -34.02 -6.51 1.82
N GLU A 490 -33.07 -7.00 2.62
CA GLU A 490 -31.66 -6.57 2.58
C GLU A 490 -31.00 -6.89 1.24
N VAL A 491 -31.37 -8.01 0.60
CA VAL A 491 -30.82 -8.43 -0.70
C VAL A 491 -31.38 -7.59 -1.84
N LEU A 492 -32.67 -7.31 -1.81
CA LEU A 492 -33.41 -6.64 -2.88
C LEU A 492 -33.59 -5.14 -2.60
N GLU A 493 -34.58 -4.77 -1.79
CA GLU A 493 -35.06 -3.39 -1.63
C GLU A 493 -33.97 -2.42 -1.19
N GLU A 494 -33.10 -2.85 -0.27
CA GLU A 494 -32.04 -2.01 0.25
C GLU A 494 -30.90 -1.76 -0.77
N ASN A 495 -30.83 -2.58 -1.82
CA ASN A 495 -29.81 -2.52 -2.88
C ASN A 495 -30.32 -1.94 -4.21
N TYR A 496 -31.59 -1.55 -4.31
CA TYR A 496 -32.09 -0.89 -5.53
C TYR A 496 -31.49 0.51 -5.75
N GLY A 497 -31.05 1.18 -4.69
CA GLY A 497 -30.69 2.61 -4.71
C GLY A 497 -31.91 3.52 -4.50
N GLY A 498 -31.80 4.80 -4.84
CA GLY A 498 -32.86 5.80 -4.65
C GLY A 498 -32.85 6.49 -3.29
N GLU A 499 -33.90 7.24 -2.96
CA GLU A 499 -34.01 7.99 -1.71
C GLU A 499 -34.19 7.08 -0.49
N TYR A 500 -33.89 7.59 0.71
CA TYR A 500 -34.28 6.92 1.95
C TYR A 500 -35.79 7.10 2.18
N GLU A 501 -36.50 5.99 2.34
CA GLU A 501 -37.92 5.98 2.74
C GLU A 501 -38.01 5.75 4.25
N PHE A 502 -38.62 6.69 4.98
CA PHE A 502 -38.92 6.49 6.40
C PHE A 502 -40.21 5.68 6.57
N ALA A 503 -40.37 5.02 7.72
CA ALA A 503 -41.53 4.17 8.06
C ALA A 503 -42.90 4.90 8.01
N ASN A 504 -42.91 6.23 7.96
CA ASN A 504 -44.10 7.07 7.83
C ASN A 504 -44.39 7.51 6.36
N GLY A 505 -43.68 6.97 5.38
CA GLY A 505 -43.83 7.28 3.96
C GLY A 505 -43.25 8.64 3.53
N THR A 506 -42.48 9.32 4.39
CA THR A 506 -41.81 10.57 4.04
C THR A 506 -40.39 10.31 3.52
N THR A 507 -39.98 11.06 2.49
CA THR A 507 -38.61 11.03 1.97
C THR A 507 -37.65 11.64 2.97
N GLY A 508 -36.62 10.87 3.34
CA GLY A 508 -35.72 11.25 4.42
C GLY A 508 -34.59 12.19 4.04
N VAL A 509 -34.22 13.06 4.99
CA VAL A 509 -33.08 13.97 4.88
C VAL A 509 -31.98 13.53 5.87
N ARG A 510 -30.76 13.36 5.31
CA ARG A 510 -29.39 13.43 5.88
C ARG A 510 -28.63 12.15 6.29
N GLN A 511 -27.55 11.91 5.54
CA GLN A 511 -26.24 11.46 6.04
C GLN A 511 -25.36 12.72 6.30
N PRO A 512 -24.73 12.89 7.48
CA PRO A 512 -23.91 14.07 7.79
C PRO A 512 -22.61 14.18 6.97
N TYR A 513 -22.11 13.08 6.40
CA TYR A 513 -20.80 13.04 5.76
C TYR A 513 -20.81 13.34 4.25
N THR A 514 -21.97 13.29 3.58
CA THR A 514 -22.11 13.47 2.13
C THR A 514 -22.80 14.78 1.73
N HIS A 515 -22.64 15.81 2.57
CA HIS A 515 -23.37 17.09 2.54
C HIS A 515 -23.37 17.88 1.22
N ARG A 516 -22.67 17.45 0.16
CA ARG A 516 -22.49 18.23 -1.06
C ARG A 516 -23.10 17.68 -2.35
N TYR A 517 -23.50 16.40 -2.46
CA TYR A 517 -23.79 15.84 -3.81
C TYR A 517 -25.01 14.89 -3.98
N SER A 518 -25.57 14.21 -2.96
CA SER A 518 -26.75 13.36 -3.18
C SER A 518 -27.53 13.01 -1.90
N THR A 519 -28.86 12.96 -1.99
CA THR A 519 -29.79 12.46 -0.95
C THR A 519 -30.06 10.96 -1.06
N LYS A 520 -29.61 10.33 -2.16
CA LYS A 520 -29.86 8.91 -2.48
C LYS A 520 -28.92 7.98 -1.72
N ARG A 521 -29.36 6.73 -1.52
CA ARG A 521 -28.59 5.62 -0.93
C ARG A 521 -27.30 5.40 -1.71
N SER A 522 -26.18 5.49 -1.01
CA SER A 522 -24.84 5.23 -1.56
C SER A 522 -24.54 3.73 -1.69
N MET A 523 -25.30 2.85 -1.03
CA MET A 523 -25.25 1.40 -1.23
C MET A 523 -26.26 0.99 -2.29
N ASN A 524 -25.81 0.26 -3.30
CA ASN A 524 -26.67 -0.31 -4.34
C ASN A 524 -25.96 -1.43 -5.10
N ALA A 525 -26.76 -2.31 -5.70
CA ALA A 525 -26.28 -3.43 -6.50
C ALA A 525 -25.44 -2.93 -7.69
N TYR A 526 -24.25 -3.49 -7.83
CA TYR A 526 -23.31 -3.19 -8.90
C TYR A 526 -23.27 -4.30 -9.96
N MET A 527 -23.34 -5.55 -9.52
CA MET A 527 -23.36 -6.72 -10.39
C MET A 527 -24.36 -7.74 -9.85
N LEU A 528 -25.17 -8.31 -10.74
CA LEU A 528 -26.14 -9.35 -10.43
C LEU A 528 -25.70 -10.66 -11.06
N VAL A 529 -25.89 -11.75 -10.33
CA VAL A 529 -25.59 -13.11 -10.77
C VAL A 529 -26.87 -13.91 -10.75
N TYR A 530 -27.27 -14.40 -11.91
CA TYR A 530 -28.48 -15.20 -12.12
C TYR A 530 -28.12 -16.61 -12.58
N ILE A 531 -28.85 -17.62 -12.14
CA ILE A 531 -28.68 -19.01 -12.57
C ILE A 531 -29.96 -19.49 -13.26
N ARG A 532 -29.81 -20.13 -14.42
CA ARG A 532 -30.95 -20.67 -15.17
C ARG A 532 -31.64 -21.78 -14.39
N LYS A 533 -32.94 -21.67 -14.12
CA LYS A 533 -33.66 -22.61 -13.23
C LYS A 533 -33.56 -24.06 -13.70
N THR A 534 -33.65 -24.30 -15.01
CA THR A 534 -33.53 -25.65 -15.60
C THR A 534 -32.15 -26.29 -15.45
N ARG A 535 -31.11 -25.48 -15.17
CA ARG A 535 -29.72 -25.92 -15.02
C ARG A 535 -29.17 -25.72 -13.60
N SER A 536 -30.01 -25.26 -12.67
CA SER A 536 -29.64 -24.96 -11.28
C SER A 536 -28.95 -26.15 -10.59
N ASP A 537 -29.46 -27.37 -10.76
CA ASP A 537 -28.91 -28.57 -10.13
C ASP A 537 -27.52 -28.94 -10.69
N ASN A 538 -27.22 -28.56 -11.94
CA ASN A 538 -25.92 -28.78 -12.55
C ASN A 538 -24.91 -27.70 -12.14
N VAL A 539 -25.37 -26.47 -11.87
CA VAL A 539 -24.51 -25.34 -11.47
C VAL A 539 -24.21 -25.37 -9.97
N LEU A 540 -25.22 -25.67 -9.14
CA LEU A 540 -25.16 -25.66 -7.67
C LEU A 540 -25.01 -27.08 -7.09
N LEU A 541 -24.38 -28.01 -7.83
CA LEU A 541 -24.13 -29.36 -7.37
C LEU A 541 -23.44 -29.41 -5.99
N PRO A 542 -23.74 -30.39 -5.13
CA PRO A 542 -23.03 -30.55 -3.87
C PRO A 542 -21.57 -30.90 -4.13
N ILE A 543 -20.64 -30.27 -3.41
CA ILE A 543 -19.21 -30.58 -3.46
C ILE A 543 -18.80 -31.16 -2.10
N THR A 544 -18.20 -32.33 -2.16
CA THR A 544 -17.69 -33.09 -1.02
C THR A 544 -16.17 -33.00 -0.95
N ASN A 545 -15.56 -33.65 0.05
CA ASN A 545 -14.11 -33.75 0.13
C ASN A 545 -13.53 -34.70 -0.94
N GLU A 546 -14.33 -35.59 -1.52
CA GLU A 546 -13.90 -36.54 -2.56
C GLU A 546 -13.72 -35.85 -3.92
N ASP A 547 -14.41 -34.73 -4.13
CA ASP A 547 -14.29 -33.90 -5.34
C ASP A 547 -13.02 -33.05 -5.36
N VAL A 548 -12.26 -33.03 -4.25
CA VAL A 548 -10.99 -32.29 -4.16
C VAL A 548 -9.82 -33.25 -4.45
N PRO A 549 -9.01 -32.99 -5.49
CA PRO A 549 -7.80 -33.78 -5.75
C PRO A 549 -6.87 -33.87 -4.54
N SER A 550 -6.41 -35.09 -4.25
CA SER A 550 -5.64 -35.39 -3.03
C SER A 550 -4.33 -34.62 -2.89
N HIS A 551 -3.69 -34.22 -4.00
CA HIS A 551 -2.45 -33.45 -3.98
C HIS A 551 -2.64 -32.07 -3.35
N ILE A 552 -3.79 -31.43 -3.57
CA ILE A 552 -4.14 -30.11 -2.99
C ILE A 552 -4.20 -30.24 -1.46
N ALA A 553 -5.00 -31.20 -0.97
CA ALA A 553 -5.18 -31.44 0.45
C ALA A 553 -3.86 -31.80 1.16
N LYS A 554 -3.06 -32.68 0.54
CA LYS A 554 -1.75 -33.09 1.06
C LYS A 554 -0.80 -31.91 1.17
N ARG A 555 -0.64 -31.13 0.11
CA ARG A 555 0.30 -30.00 0.07
C ARG A 555 -0.09 -28.90 1.07
N VAL A 556 -1.38 -28.57 1.15
CA VAL A 556 -1.87 -27.60 2.15
C VAL A 556 -1.64 -28.09 3.59
N ALA A 557 -1.74 -29.40 3.85
CA ALA A 557 -1.45 -29.96 5.16
C ALA A 557 0.06 -29.90 5.51
N GLU A 558 0.94 -30.20 4.55
CA GLU A 558 2.39 -30.04 4.69
C GLU A 558 2.77 -28.58 5.03
N ASP A 559 2.27 -27.61 4.27
CA ASP A 559 2.53 -26.18 4.50
C ASP A 559 2.07 -25.73 5.90
N ARG A 560 0.90 -26.21 6.36
CA ARG A 560 0.39 -25.90 7.71
C ARG A 560 1.27 -26.49 8.80
N ALA A 561 1.75 -27.73 8.62
CA ALA A 561 2.65 -28.36 9.58
C ALA A 561 3.98 -27.59 9.68
N GLU A 562 4.53 -27.14 8.56
CA GLU A 562 5.73 -26.30 8.54
C GLU A 562 5.51 -24.94 9.23
N MET A 563 4.38 -24.29 8.97
CA MET A 563 4.04 -23.02 9.62
C MET A 563 3.89 -23.16 11.14
N LEU A 564 3.24 -24.23 11.61
CA LEU A 564 3.12 -24.54 13.04
C LEU A 564 4.48 -24.80 13.69
N GLN A 565 5.37 -25.50 12.99
CA GLN A 565 6.73 -25.73 13.44
C GLN A 565 7.52 -24.41 13.60
N ARG A 566 7.46 -23.53 12.59
CA ARG A 566 8.09 -22.19 12.67
C ARG A 566 7.50 -21.32 13.78
N GLN A 567 6.18 -21.39 14.02
CA GLN A 567 5.55 -20.67 15.12
C GLN A 567 6.04 -21.19 16.47
N LYS A 568 6.10 -22.52 16.65
CA LYS A 568 6.64 -23.14 17.86
C LYS A 568 8.11 -22.77 18.10
N GLU A 569 8.91 -22.68 17.04
CA GLU A 569 10.29 -22.22 17.11
C GLU A 569 10.39 -20.74 17.55
N ARG A 570 9.50 -19.87 17.06
CA ARG A 570 9.40 -18.47 17.53
C ARG A 570 8.96 -18.38 18.98
N ASP A 571 7.94 -19.15 19.36
CA ASP A 571 7.39 -19.17 20.71
C ASP A 571 8.43 -19.67 21.73
N THR A 572 9.33 -20.57 21.33
CA THR A 572 10.42 -21.09 22.19
C THR A 572 11.74 -20.33 22.04
N ALA A 573 11.88 -19.41 21.09
CA ALA A 573 13.11 -18.66 20.85
C ALA A 573 13.55 -17.83 22.06
N HIS A 574 12.60 -17.31 22.84
CA HIS A 574 12.89 -16.49 24.03
C HIS A 574 13.64 -17.27 25.13
N LEU A 575 13.60 -18.60 25.15
CA LEU A 575 14.30 -19.45 26.13
C LEU A 575 15.80 -19.58 25.86
N TYR A 576 16.25 -19.22 24.65
CA TYR A 576 17.63 -19.34 24.22
C TYR A 576 18.29 -17.96 24.07
N MET A 577 19.62 -17.96 24.08
CA MET A 577 20.44 -16.79 23.79
C MET A 577 21.68 -17.19 23.00
N ASN A 578 22.18 -16.27 22.18
CA ASN A 578 23.40 -16.47 21.40
C ASN A 578 24.61 -15.93 22.17
N VAL A 579 25.63 -16.76 22.33
CA VAL A 579 26.90 -16.42 22.97
C VAL A 579 28.03 -16.63 21.95
N GLY A 580 28.84 -15.60 21.74
CA GLY A 580 30.04 -15.68 20.92
C GLY A 580 31.28 -15.96 21.77
N VAL A 581 32.05 -16.99 21.45
CA VAL A 581 33.25 -17.37 22.19
C VAL A 581 34.50 -17.12 21.34
N LEU A 582 35.41 -16.30 21.85
CA LEU A 582 36.74 -16.09 21.28
C LEU A 582 37.74 -17.03 21.96
N SER A 583 38.70 -17.51 21.18
CA SER A 583 39.79 -18.40 21.60
C SER A 583 41.13 -17.93 21.04
N GLU A 584 42.23 -18.53 21.50
CA GLU A 584 43.58 -18.27 20.94
C GLU A 584 43.63 -18.50 19.43
N GLU A 585 42.94 -19.53 18.93
CA GLU A 585 42.85 -19.81 17.49
C GLU A 585 42.14 -18.69 16.73
N THR A 586 41.00 -18.20 17.21
CA THR A 586 40.30 -17.07 16.57
C THR A 586 41.17 -15.81 16.55
N PHE A 587 41.94 -15.58 17.61
CA PHE A 587 42.84 -14.44 17.69
C PHE A 587 44.04 -14.57 16.75
N GLN A 588 44.60 -15.77 16.59
CA GLN A 588 45.72 -16.03 15.68
C GLN A 588 45.35 -15.82 14.21
N ASN A 589 44.10 -16.09 13.85
CA ASN A 589 43.56 -15.84 12.51
C ASN A 589 43.16 -14.38 12.29
N HIS A 590 43.19 -13.53 13.33
CA HIS A 590 42.79 -12.13 13.21
C HIS A 590 43.94 -11.22 12.77
N HIS A 591 43.67 -10.40 11.75
CA HIS A 591 44.67 -9.52 11.13
C HIS A 591 44.38 -8.02 11.28
N GLY A 592 43.39 -7.65 12.09
CA GLY A 592 42.95 -6.27 12.27
C GLY A 592 43.18 -5.70 13.68
N PHE A 593 42.40 -4.69 14.04
CA PHE A 593 42.35 -4.10 15.38
C PHE A 593 41.63 -5.01 16.38
N ASP A 594 41.95 -4.89 17.67
CA ASP A 594 41.38 -5.69 18.76
C ASP A 594 41.60 -7.20 18.55
N LEU A 595 40.82 -8.05 19.22
CA LEU A 595 40.94 -9.51 19.13
C LEU A 595 40.18 -10.11 17.94
N THR A 596 39.21 -9.37 17.40
CA THR A 596 38.34 -9.76 16.28
C THR A 596 37.64 -8.51 15.72
N SER A 597 36.96 -8.62 14.56
CA SER A 597 36.13 -7.55 13.99
C SER A 597 34.75 -8.06 13.58
N MET A 598 33.74 -7.18 13.67
CA MET A 598 32.38 -7.46 13.17
C MET A 598 32.23 -7.29 11.67
N ASP A 599 33.20 -6.64 11.03
CA ASP A 599 33.19 -6.38 9.59
C ASP A 599 33.83 -7.53 8.80
N LEU A 600 34.22 -8.62 9.47
CA LEU A 600 34.77 -9.80 8.82
C LEU A 600 33.70 -10.52 7.98
N PRO A 601 34.09 -11.16 6.86
CA PRO A 601 33.19 -12.01 6.10
C PRO A 601 32.55 -13.10 6.95
N ALA A 602 31.35 -13.55 6.58
CA ALA A 602 30.76 -14.73 7.21
C ALA A 602 31.71 -15.93 7.09
N GLU A 603 31.78 -16.75 8.13
CA GLU A 603 32.64 -17.94 8.21
C GLU A 603 34.16 -17.64 8.29
N ASP A 604 34.57 -16.38 8.49
CA ASP A 604 35.97 -16.05 8.75
C ASP A 604 36.46 -16.70 10.07
N PRO A 605 37.60 -17.41 10.07
CA PRO A 605 38.11 -18.11 11.25
C PRO A 605 38.49 -17.19 12.43
N ALA A 606 38.56 -15.87 12.23
CA ALA A 606 38.76 -14.90 13.29
C ALA A 606 37.45 -14.45 13.97
N LEU A 607 36.28 -14.88 13.49
CA LEU A 607 35.01 -14.61 14.15
C LEU A 607 34.85 -15.46 15.43
N PRO A 608 34.12 -14.96 16.45
CA PRO A 608 33.78 -15.78 17.60
C PRO A 608 32.87 -16.95 17.22
N ASP A 609 33.17 -18.12 17.76
CA ASP A 609 32.32 -19.32 17.64
C ASP A 609 30.94 -19.03 18.24
N GLN A 610 29.87 -19.26 17.47
CA GLN A 610 28.51 -18.91 17.86
C GLN A 610 27.78 -20.10 18.49
N TYR A 611 27.40 -19.95 19.76
CA TYR A 611 26.65 -20.96 20.50
C TYR A 611 25.24 -20.47 20.83
N ARG A 612 24.21 -21.26 20.48
CA ARG A 612 22.81 -21.02 20.89
C ARG A 612 22.50 -21.82 22.14
N ILE A 613 22.46 -21.15 23.29
CA ILE A 613 22.43 -21.77 24.61
C ILE A 613 21.14 -21.44 25.34
N LEU A 614 20.62 -22.38 26.14
CA LEU A 614 19.54 -22.10 27.08
C LEU A 614 19.96 -21.04 28.09
N ARG A 615 19.09 -20.05 28.34
CA ARG A 615 19.33 -18.97 29.31
C ARG A 615 19.69 -19.48 30.71
N THR A 616 19.08 -20.59 31.11
CA THR A 616 19.25 -21.23 32.43
C THR A 616 20.45 -22.16 32.52
N LYS A 617 21.19 -22.42 31.42
CA LYS A 617 22.40 -23.24 31.46
C LYS A 617 23.46 -22.52 32.30
N THR A 618 24.22 -23.27 33.10
CA THR A 618 25.31 -22.71 33.92
C THR A 618 26.60 -22.56 33.10
N LEU A 619 27.51 -21.70 33.55
CA LEU A 619 28.83 -21.54 32.92
C LEU A 619 29.67 -22.81 33.03
N SER A 620 29.53 -23.61 34.09
CA SER A 620 30.21 -24.90 34.26
C SER A 620 29.73 -25.93 33.23
N GLU A 621 28.41 -26.06 33.04
CA GLU A 621 27.82 -26.92 32.00
C GLU A 621 28.22 -26.45 30.59
N PHE A 622 28.31 -25.14 30.35
CA PHE A 622 28.76 -24.61 29.07
C PHE A 622 30.26 -24.87 28.82
N ALA A 623 31.11 -24.68 29.85
CA ALA A 623 32.52 -25.02 29.77
C ALA A 623 32.73 -26.52 29.50
N GLN A 624 31.93 -27.39 30.12
CA GLN A 624 31.98 -28.83 29.87
C GLN A 624 31.62 -29.18 28.42
N GLU A 625 30.57 -28.58 27.86
CA GLU A 625 30.19 -28.79 26.46
C GLU A 625 31.32 -28.41 25.49
N ILE A 626 31.95 -27.24 25.70
CA ILE A 626 33.07 -26.81 24.86
C ILE A 626 34.31 -27.71 25.08
N ALA A 627 34.53 -28.18 26.31
CA ALA A 627 35.63 -29.08 26.63
C ALA A 627 35.50 -30.44 25.92
N GLU A 628 34.28 -30.99 25.88
CA GLU A 628 33.95 -32.22 25.15
C GLU A 628 34.13 -32.03 23.64
N GLU A 629 33.70 -30.89 23.09
CA GLU A 629 33.87 -30.54 21.67
C GLU A 629 35.35 -30.45 21.27
N ARG A 630 36.19 -29.82 22.12
CA ARG A 630 37.61 -29.56 21.82
C ARG A 630 38.57 -30.63 22.34
N GLY A 631 38.08 -31.64 23.06
CA GLY A 631 38.91 -32.69 23.65
C GLY A 631 39.88 -32.21 24.74
N ILE A 632 39.48 -31.22 25.54
CA ILE A 632 40.27 -30.64 26.63
C ILE A 632 39.60 -30.88 28.00
N ASP A 633 40.31 -30.63 29.11
CA ASP A 633 39.72 -30.74 30.44
C ASP A 633 38.85 -29.50 30.73
N SER A 634 37.58 -29.70 31.11
CA SER A 634 36.68 -28.61 31.52
C SER A 634 37.25 -27.72 32.64
N ASN A 635 38.10 -28.26 33.52
CA ASN A 635 38.76 -27.49 34.59
C ASN A 635 39.87 -26.58 34.08
N SER A 636 40.37 -26.82 32.87
CA SER A 636 41.36 -25.96 32.21
C SER A 636 40.74 -24.72 31.58
N ILE A 637 39.41 -24.63 31.50
CA ILE A 637 38.69 -23.52 30.86
C ILE A 637 38.25 -22.50 31.90
N ARG A 638 38.47 -21.20 31.59
CA ARG A 638 37.78 -20.09 32.26
C ARG A 638 37.31 -19.06 31.24
N PHE A 639 36.22 -18.38 31.57
CA PHE A 639 35.67 -17.33 30.72
C PHE A 639 36.00 -15.95 31.26
N TRP A 640 36.52 -15.11 30.38
CA TRP A 640 36.69 -13.67 30.59
C TRP A 640 35.55 -12.91 29.92
N THR A 641 35.04 -11.88 30.58
CA THR A 641 34.03 -11.00 30.00
C THR A 641 34.65 -10.08 28.96
N MET A 642 34.07 -10.01 27.76
CA MET A 642 34.46 -9.02 26.76
C MET A 642 33.65 -7.74 26.95
N VAL A 643 34.34 -6.62 27.22
CA VAL A 643 33.68 -5.33 27.48
C VAL A 643 34.05 -4.29 26.43
N SER A 644 33.10 -3.40 26.12
CA SER A 644 33.39 -2.20 25.32
C SER A 644 33.94 -1.11 26.23
N ARG A 645 35.20 -0.73 26.01
CA ARG A 645 35.89 0.32 26.75
C ARG A 645 35.50 1.72 26.24
N GLN A 646 35.78 2.76 27.04
CA GLN A 646 35.46 4.16 26.69
C GLN A 646 36.10 4.63 25.37
N ASN A 647 37.25 4.07 25.02
CA ASN A 647 37.99 4.34 23.78
C ASN A 647 37.46 3.55 22.56
N LYS A 648 36.32 2.86 22.68
CA LYS A 648 35.66 2.05 21.66
C LYS A 648 36.42 0.80 21.23
N THR A 649 37.33 0.28 22.06
CA THR A 649 37.86 -1.08 21.89
C THR A 649 37.00 -2.10 22.62
N ILE A 650 37.04 -3.35 22.17
CA ILE A 650 36.38 -4.49 22.83
C ILE A 650 37.46 -5.48 23.27
N ARG A 651 37.67 -5.59 24.59
CA ARG A 651 38.78 -6.37 25.18
C ARG A 651 38.29 -7.22 26.34
N PRO A 652 39.01 -8.31 26.68
CA PRO A 652 38.84 -8.98 27.96
C PRO A 652 39.06 -7.99 29.11
N ASP A 653 38.30 -8.16 30.19
CA ASP A 653 38.33 -7.25 31.35
C ASP A 653 38.53 -8.02 32.66
N GLN A 654 37.61 -8.94 32.97
CA GLN A 654 37.67 -9.74 34.20
C GLN A 654 37.19 -11.17 33.97
N VAL A 655 37.68 -12.08 34.81
CA VAL A 655 37.24 -13.49 34.86
C VAL A 655 35.88 -13.60 35.53
N ILE A 656 35.00 -14.43 34.99
CA ILE A 656 33.76 -14.82 35.67
C ILE A 656 34.09 -15.94 36.67
N ALA A 657 34.26 -15.56 37.95
CA ALA A 657 34.69 -16.47 39.00
C ALA A 657 33.61 -17.48 39.44
N ASP A 658 32.33 -17.09 39.35
CA ASP A 658 31.20 -17.94 39.74
C ASP A 658 30.81 -18.87 38.58
N LYS A 659 31.20 -20.14 38.69
CA LYS A 659 30.96 -21.17 37.66
C LYS A 659 29.51 -21.65 37.62
N GLU A 660 28.75 -21.47 38.70
CA GLU A 660 27.35 -21.90 38.82
C GLU A 660 26.36 -20.83 38.34
N MET A 661 26.86 -19.63 38.03
CA MET A 661 26.08 -18.57 37.42
C MET A 661 25.50 -19.03 36.08
N THR A 662 24.22 -18.77 35.86
CA THR A 662 23.56 -19.04 34.59
C THR A 662 24.03 -18.08 33.50
N ILE A 663 23.94 -18.46 32.23
CA ILE A 663 24.31 -17.58 31.11
C ILE A 663 23.48 -16.28 31.14
N GLU A 664 22.20 -16.33 31.53
CA GLU A 664 21.35 -15.15 31.68
C GLU A 664 21.80 -14.21 32.80
N GLU A 665 22.21 -14.73 33.95
CA GLU A 665 22.77 -13.92 35.04
C GLU A 665 24.12 -13.31 34.62
N ALA A 666 24.98 -14.09 33.95
CA ALA A 666 26.25 -13.60 33.43
C ALA A 666 26.05 -12.47 32.41
N TYR A 667 25.08 -12.61 31.50
CA TYR A 667 24.71 -11.56 30.56
C TYR A 667 24.12 -10.33 31.25
N THR A 668 23.24 -10.52 32.24
CA THR A 668 22.64 -9.40 32.97
C THR A 668 23.69 -8.59 33.72
N LYS A 669 24.71 -9.28 34.27
CA LYS A 669 25.77 -8.66 35.07
C LYS A 669 26.87 -8.04 34.21
N TYR A 670 27.26 -8.69 33.12
CA TYR A 670 28.46 -8.35 32.34
C TYR A 670 28.22 -8.06 30.86
N GLY A 671 27.00 -8.30 30.37
CA GLY A 671 26.63 -8.07 28.98
C GLY A 671 26.48 -6.58 28.63
N PRO A 672 26.43 -6.25 27.33
CA PRO A 672 26.23 -4.88 26.86
C PRO A 672 24.86 -4.35 27.29
N ARG A 673 24.83 -3.20 27.97
CA ARG A 673 23.59 -2.53 28.45
C ARG A 673 22.80 -1.84 27.33
N THR A 674 22.48 -2.55 26.26
CA THR A 674 21.75 -2.00 25.11
C THR A 674 20.56 -2.89 24.76
N ASN A 675 19.34 -2.36 24.84
CA ASN A 675 18.11 -3.07 24.44
C ASN A 675 17.88 -3.06 22.91
N SER A 676 18.95 -2.91 22.12
CA SER A 676 18.85 -2.89 20.66
C SER A 676 18.73 -4.32 20.13
N PRO A 677 17.78 -4.62 19.22
CA PRO A 677 17.72 -5.91 18.55
C PRO A 677 18.97 -6.21 17.69
N ASN A 678 19.79 -5.20 17.40
CA ASN A 678 21.08 -5.32 16.72
C ASN A 678 22.29 -5.23 17.69
N ALA A 679 22.06 -5.40 18.99
CA ALA A 679 23.16 -5.46 19.96
C ALA A 679 24.07 -6.66 19.64
N PRO A 680 25.41 -6.49 19.69
CA PRO A 680 26.31 -7.62 19.51
C PRO A 680 25.99 -8.72 20.54
N PRO A 681 26.05 -10.01 20.15
CA PRO A 681 25.79 -11.12 21.06
C PRO A 681 26.71 -11.06 22.28
N PHE A 682 26.31 -11.68 23.39
CA PHE A 682 27.15 -11.76 24.58
C PHE A 682 28.47 -12.45 24.22
N ARG A 683 29.61 -11.82 24.50
CA ARG A 683 30.92 -12.35 24.12
C ARG A 683 31.77 -12.70 25.32
N LEU A 684 32.44 -13.84 25.20
CA LEU A 684 33.37 -14.35 26.19
C LEU A 684 34.71 -14.63 25.51
N TRP A 685 35.81 -14.36 26.21
CA TRP A 685 37.12 -14.90 25.86
C TRP A 685 37.33 -16.19 26.65
N MET A 686 37.51 -17.30 25.94
CA MET A 686 37.83 -18.60 26.49
C MET A 686 39.34 -18.68 26.69
N ASP A 687 39.75 -18.68 27.96
CA ASP A 687 41.15 -18.85 28.35
C ASP A 687 41.37 -20.29 28.79
N VAL A 688 42.46 -20.89 28.31
CA VAL A 688 42.77 -22.31 28.53
C VAL A 688 44.12 -22.41 29.25
N SER A 689 44.12 -23.04 30.42
CA SER A 689 45.34 -23.20 31.22
C SER A 689 46.30 -24.18 30.54
N PRO A 690 47.61 -23.85 30.45
CA PRO A 690 48.62 -24.80 29.97
C PRO A 690 48.64 -26.07 30.81
N LEU A 691 48.95 -27.21 30.17
CA LEU A 691 49.18 -28.45 30.90
C LEU A 691 50.53 -28.39 31.62
N GLY A 692 50.52 -28.67 32.92
CA GLY A 692 51.71 -28.83 33.73
C GLY A 692 52.48 -30.12 33.40
N PRO A 693 53.69 -30.31 33.96
CA PRO A 693 54.53 -31.49 33.71
C PRO A 693 53.88 -32.83 34.07
N SER A 694 52.87 -32.81 34.94
CA SER A 694 52.07 -33.98 35.36
C SER A 694 50.85 -34.26 34.48
N GLY A 695 50.61 -33.47 33.44
CA GLY A 695 49.42 -33.56 32.58
C GLY A 695 48.15 -32.98 33.20
N GLN A 696 48.23 -32.32 34.35
CA GLN A 696 47.11 -31.57 34.94
C GLN A 696 47.18 -30.08 34.55
N PRO A 697 46.04 -29.37 34.47
CA PRO A 697 46.03 -27.93 34.23
C PRO A 697 46.86 -27.18 35.27
N GLN A 698 47.70 -26.25 34.82
CA GLN A 698 48.46 -25.38 35.72
C GLN A 698 47.52 -24.49 36.55
N GLU A 699 47.87 -24.21 37.80
CA GLU A 699 47.14 -23.22 38.60
C GLU A 699 47.17 -21.84 37.93
N TRP A 700 46.02 -21.17 37.93
CA TRP A 700 45.87 -19.83 37.38
C TRP A 700 46.75 -18.82 38.15
N SER A 701 47.36 -17.89 37.43
CA SER A 701 48.29 -16.89 37.96
C SER A 701 47.71 -16.07 39.12
N ASP A 702 48.57 -15.59 40.03
CA ASP A 702 48.20 -14.71 41.15
C ASP A 702 47.64 -13.34 40.66
N SER A 703 46.85 -12.69 41.51
CA SER A 703 46.28 -11.33 41.39
C SER A 703 47.20 -10.20 40.90
N ASP A 704 48.52 -10.35 41.02
CA ASP A 704 49.51 -9.38 40.54
C ASP A 704 49.95 -9.60 39.08
N SER A 705 49.46 -10.67 38.44
CA SER A 705 49.63 -10.92 37.00
C SER A 705 48.51 -10.27 36.19
N ILE A 706 48.82 -9.84 34.97
CA ILE A 706 47.86 -9.32 33.99
C ILE A 706 47.89 -10.15 32.71
N LEU A 707 46.73 -10.32 32.09
CA LEU A 707 46.55 -10.96 30.79
C LEU A 707 46.85 -9.96 29.66
N ILE A 708 47.90 -10.20 28.89
CA ILE A 708 48.30 -9.39 27.73
C ILE A 708 48.17 -10.22 26.46
N PHE A 709 47.80 -9.58 25.36
CA PHE A 709 47.72 -10.18 24.03
C PHE A 709 48.89 -9.72 23.17
N LEU A 710 49.59 -10.66 22.53
CA LEU A 710 50.71 -10.34 21.65
C LEU A 710 50.27 -10.37 20.18
N LYS A 711 50.62 -9.33 19.43
CA LYS A 711 50.50 -9.28 17.95
C LYS A 711 51.86 -9.10 17.31
N ASN A 712 52.08 -9.70 16.15
CA ASN A 712 53.27 -9.48 15.34
C ASN A 712 52.90 -8.69 14.09
N PHE A 713 53.60 -7.59 13.83
CA PHE A 713 53.62 -6.96 12.51
C PHE A 713 54.88 -7.39 11.77
N ASP A 714 54.70 -8.19 10.73
CA ASP A 714 55.79 -8.59 9.84
C ASP A 714 55.92 -7.58 8.69
N VAL A 715 57.04 -6.85 8.71
CA VAL A 715 57.38 -5.81 7.74
C VAL A 715 57.61 -6.38 6.34
N THR A 716 58.10 -7.60 6.21
CA THR A 716 58.40 -8.17 4.90
C THR A 716 57.13 -8.60 4.19
N THR A 717 56.20 -9.24 4.92
CA THR A 717 54.92 -9.73 4.37
C THR A 717 53.79 -8.70 4.46
N GLN A 718 53.97 -7.60 5.19
CA GLN A 718 52.95 -6.58 5.45
C GLN A 718 51.69 -7.19 6.08
N THR A 719 51.88 -8.08 7.06
CA THR A 719 50.82 -8.79 7.78
C THR A 719 50.88 -8.50 9.26
N LEU A 720 49.73 -8.20 9.85
CA LEU A 720 49.53 -8.13 11.29
C LEU A 720 48.83 -9.41 11.73
N SER A 721 49.32 -10.12 12.75
CA SER A 721 48.68 -11.36 13.22
C SER A 721 48.70 -11.46 14.73
N GLY A 722 47.61 -11.97 15.31
CA GLY A 722 47.60 -12.41 16.71
C GLY A 722 48.57 -13.58 16.92
N ILE A 723 49.30 -13.56 18.03
CA ILE A 723 50.22 -14.63 18.41
C ILE A 723 49.65 -15.46 19.55
N GLY A 724 49.07 -14.78 20.55
CA GLY A 724 48.39 -15.43 21.66
C GLY A 724 48.47 -14.62 22.96
N PRO A 725 47.78 -15.09 24.01
CA PRO A 725 47.83 -14.49 25.33
C PRO A 725 49.17 -14.78 26.05
N VAL A 726 49.52 -13.90 27.00
CA VAL A 726 50.64 -14.05 27.93
C VAL A 726 50.28 -13.46 29.29
N TYR A 727 50.68 -14.14 30.36
CA TYR A 727 50.60 -13.60 31.72
C TYR A 727 51.94 -12.96 32.09
N ALA A 728 51.89 -11.68 32.49
CA ALA A 728 53.06 -10.95 32.95
C ALA A 728 52.77 -10.24 34.27
N HIS A 729 53.78 -10.11 35.13
CA HIS A 729 53.62 -9.45 36.42
C HIS A 729 53.61 -7.92 36.24
N LYS A 730 52.71 -7.19 36.92
CA LYS A 730 52.56 -5.71 36.76
C LYS A 730 53.87 -4.92 36.94
N ASN A 731 54.76 -5.41 37.81
CA ASN A 731 56.08 -4.80 38.09
C ASN A 731 57.21 -5.21 37.13
N GLN A 732 56.96 -6.15 36.21
CA GLN A 732 57.94 -6.56 35.19
C GLN A 732 58.19 -5.39 34.21
N LYS A 733 59.43 -5.24 33.72
CA LYS A 733 59.72 -4.21 32.72
C LYS A 733 59.26 -4.64 31.34
N VAL A 734 58.92 -3.69 30.49
CA VAL A 734 58.51 -3.93 29.10
C VAL A 734 59.52 -4.81 28.35
N GLN A 735 60.81 -4.53 28.50
CA GLN A 735 61.88 -5.33 27.87
C GLN A 735 61.92 -6.80 28.33
N ASP A 736 61.39 -7.11 29.52
CA ASP A 736 61.42 -8.46 30.08
C ASP A 736 60.36 -9.36 29.42
N LEU A 737 59.51 -8.83 28.53
CA LEU A 737 58.67 -9.62 27.62
C LEU A 737 59.49 -10.29 26.50
N ALA A 738 60.72 -9.82 26.26
CA ALA A 738 61.51 -10.28 25.13
C ALA A 738 61.79 -11.79 25.11
N PRO A 739 62.17 -12.45 26.23
CA PRO A 739 62.37 -13.90 26.23
C PRO A 739 61.12 -14.68 25.82
N ILE A 740 59.93 -14.19 26.21
CA ILE A 740 58.65 -14.82 25.88
C ILE A 740 58.36 -14.69 24.38
N ILE A 741 58.55 -13.49 23.82
CA ILE A 741 58.36 -13.21 22.39
C ILE A 741 59.32 -14.05 21.55
N LEU A 742 60.62 -14.06 21.90
CA LEU A 742 61.63 -14.85 21.19
C LEU A 742 61.28 -16.34 21.18
N SER A 743 60.79 -16.87 22.31
CA SER A 743 60.35 -18.26 22.42
C SER A 743 59.10 -18.54 21.58
N LYS A 744 58.05 -17.69 21.68
CA LYS A 744 56.79 -17.87 20.92
C LYS A 744 57.01 -17.76 19.41
N MET A 745 57.94 -16.90 18.98
CA MET A 745 58.26 -16.68 17.57
C MET A 745 59.36 -17.60 17.03
N ASN A 746 59.96 -18.42 17.90
CA ASN A 746 61.14 -19.23 17.56
C ASN A 746 62.28 -18.39 16.92
N TRP A 747 62.50 -17.19 17.46
CA TRP A 747 63.54 -16.27 16.98
C TRP A 747 64.87 -16.48 17.72
N PRO A 748 66.03 -16.32 17.06
CA PRO A 748 67.33 -16.43 17.70
C PRO A 748 67.50 -15.45 18.87
N ALA A 749 68.19 -15.88 19.92
CA ALA A 749 68.59 -15.02 21.02
C ALA A 749 69.41 -13.84 20.48
N GLY A 750 69.04 -12.61 20.86
CA GLY A 750 69.65 -11.37 20.36
C GLY A 750 68.99 -10.77 19.11
N THR A 751 67.84 -11.28 18.66
CA THR A 751 67.03 -10.62 17.62
C THR A 751 66.49 -9.28 18.13
N ASP A 752 66.76 -8.20 17.41
CA ASP A 752 66.25 -6.85 17.71
C ASP A 752 64.81 -6.66 17.18
N PHE A 753 63.93 -6.15 18.04
CA PHE A 753 62.56 -5.79 17.67
C PHE A 753 62.06 -4.61 18.52
N MET A 754 61.01 -3.96 18.01
CA MET A 754 60.31 -2.86 18.67
C MET A 754 59.00 -3.34 19.27
N LEU A 755 58.54 -2.66 20.32
CA LEU A 755 57.27 -2.91 20.99
C LEU A 755 56.37 -1.68 20.90
N PHE A 756 55.11 -1.92 20.59
CA PHE A 756 54.06 -0.93 20.46
C PHE A 756 52.84 -1.36 21.26
N GLU A 757 52.15 -0.40 21.85
CA GLU A 757 50.85 -0.63 22.47
C GLU A 757 49.73 -0.28 21.49
N GLU A 758 48.79 -1.20 21.30
CA GLU A 758 47.55 -0.94 20.56
C GLU A 758 46.46 -0.43 21.54
N ILE A 759 46.53 0.87 21.84
CA ILE A 759 45.61 1.53 22.78
C ILE A 759 44.19 1.61 22.20
N LYS A 760 44.08 2.06 20.95
CA LYS A 760 42.83 2.14 20.18
C LYS A 760 43.13 2.28 18.69
N HIS A 761 42.09 2.13 17.87
CA HIS A 761 42.16 2.16 16.41
C HIS A 761 42.99 3.29 15.77
N ASN A 762 43.07 4.47 16.40
CA ASN A 762 43.83 5.62 15.88
C ASN A 762 45.01 6.05 16.75
N LEU A 763 45.41 5.22 17.74
CA LEU A 763 46.50 5.53 18.66
C LEU A 763 47.31 4.27 18.94
N ILE A 764 48.49 4.21 18.33
CA ILE A 764 49.48 3.14 18.48
C ILE A 764 50.78 3.79 18.97
N GLU A 765 51.24 3.45 20.16
CA GLU A 765 52.38 4.12 20.82
C GLU A 765 53.59 3.20 20.98
N VAL A 766 54.79 3.75 20.83
CA VAL A 766 56.04 3.01 21.05
C VAL A 766 56.26 2.85 22.55
N MET A 767 56.48 1.63 23.01
CA MET A 767 56.69 1.34 24.42
C MET A 767 58.14 1.59 24.84
N LYS A 768 58.36 2.12 26.05
CA LYS A 768 59.71 2.39 26.57
C LYS A 768 60.26 1.15 27.30
N PRO A 769 61.41 0.58 26.90
CA PRO A 769 61.92 -0.69 27.44
C PRO A 769 62.11 -0.75 28.96
N LYS A 770 62.44 0.40 29.58
CA LYS A 770 62.77 0.51 31.01
C LYS A 770 61.56 0.73 31.92
N GLN A 771 60.39 1.05 31.38
CA GLN A 771 59.17 1.22 32.18
C GLN A 771 58.67 -0.15 32.64
N THR A 772 58.06 -0.20 33.81
CA THR A 772 57.26 -1.37 34.22
C THR A 772 55.94 -1.38 33.45
N LEU A 773 55.31 -2.55 33.32
CA LEU A 773 53.99 -2.67 32.68
C LEU A 773 52.95 -1.77 33.38
N GLN A 774 53.01 -1.67 34.71
CA GLN A 774 52.18 -0.73 35.47
C GLN A 774 52.47 0.74 35.15
N GLN A 775 53.74 1.13 34.96
CA GLN A 775 54.11 2.51 34.58
C GLN A 775 53.72 2.84 33.13
N ALA A 776 53.59 1.82 32.28
CA ALA A 776 53.04 1.92 30.94
C ALA A 776 51.51 1.78 30.92
N GLU A 777 50.84 1.78 32.08
CA GLU A 777 49.39 1.69 32.24
C GLU A 777 48.75 0.42 31.63
N ILE A 778 49.53 -0.65 31.42
CA ILE A 778 49.06 -1.92 30.86
C ILE A 778 48.15 -2.65 31.85
N GLN A 779 47.00 -3.09 31.36
CA GLN A 779 45.94 -3.79 32.09
C GLN A 779 45.56 -5.10 31.40
N ASP A 780 44.71 -5.89 32.05
CA ASP A 780 44.14 -7.11 31.46
C ASP A 780 43.48 -6.80 30.12
N GLY A 781 43.71 -7.62 29.09
CA GLY A 781 43.14 -7.45 27.76
C GLY A 781 43.86 -6.45 26.84
N ASP A 782 44.96 -5.83 27.30
CA ASP A 782 45.76 -4.95 26.45
C ASP A 782 46.56 -5.73 25.40
N ILE A 783 46.79 -5.09 24.26
CA ILE A 783 47.47 -5.69 23.12
C ILE A 783 48.82 -5.00 22.93
N ILE A 784 49.88 -5.79 22.96
CA ILE A 784 51.24 -5.36 22.63
C ILE A 784 51.58 -5.91 21.25
N THR A 785 51.78 -5.01 20.29
CA THR A 785 52.28 -5.34 18.96
C THR A 785 53.80 -5.28 18.96
N PHE A 786 54.46 -6.26 18.37
CA PHE A 786 55.91 -6.26 18.18
C PHE A 786 56.27 -6.38 16.70
N GLN A 787 57.44 -5.86 16.35
CA GLN A 787 57.93 -5.82 14.97
C GLN A 787 59.44 -6.01 14.96
N ARG A 788 59.95 -6.95 14.16
CA ARG A 788 61.39 -7.15 13.96
C ARG A 788 62.02 -5.93 13.28
N THR A 789 63.20 -5.52 13.75
CA THR A 789 63.98 -4.47 13.10
C THR A 789 64.66 -5.06 11.85
N VAL A 790 64.32 -4.54 10.67
CA VAL A 790 64.88 -4.96 9.38
C VAL A 790 65.58 -3.77 8.73
N LYS A 791 66.74 -3.98 8.10
CA LYS A 791 67.46 -2.90 7.40
C LYS A 791 66.75 -2.54 6.10
N ASP A 792 66.75 -1.26 5.73
CA ASP A 792 66.11 -0.79 4.47
C ASP A 792 66.61 -1.52 3.22
N SER A 793 67.88 -1.95 3.20
CA SER A 793 68.48 -2.70 2.09
C SER A 793 67.95 -4.14 1.94
N GLU A 794 67.28 -4.67 2.96
CA GLU A 794 66.75 -6.04 3.01
C GLU A 794 65.23 -6.09 2.82
N LEU A 795 64.58 -4.92 2.67
CA LEU A 795 63.14 -4.83 2.44
C LEU A 795 62.78 -5.09 0.96
N PRO A 796 61.74 -5.88 0.68
CA PRO A 796 61.25 -6.05 -0.68
C PRO A 796 60.61 -4.74 -1.18
N SER A 797 60.59 -4.53 -2.49
CA SER A 797 59.95 -3.35 -3.10
C SER A 797 58.43 -3.24 -2.82
N THR A 798 57.82 -4.33 -2.35
CA THR A 798 56.41 -4.43 -1.94
C THR A 798 56.17 -4.01 -0.49
N ALA A 799 57.21 -3.80 0.33
CA ALA A 799 57.06 -3.38 1.72
C ALA A 799 56.80 -1.86 1.81
N LEU A 800 55.52 -1.49 1.79
CA LEU A 800 55.07 -0.09 1.79
C LEU A 800 55.14 0.56 3.17
N TYR A 801 54.99 -0.23 4.23
CA TYR A 801 54.95 0.22 5.62
C TYR A 801 56.13 -0.38 6.39
N THR A 802 57.02 0.48 6.89
CA THR A 802 58.24 0.07 7.61
C THR A 802 58.10 0.14 9.13
N ASP A 803 56.95 0.62 9.61
CA ASP A 803 56.63 0.81 11.03
C ASP A 803 55.17 0.37 11.27
N ALA A 804 54.93 -0.38 12.35
CA ALA A 804 53.60 -0.87 12.70
C ALA A 804 52.54 0.24 12.76
N ARG A 805 52.90 1.45 13.21
CA ARG A 805 51.97 2.60 13.25
C ARG A 805 51.49 3.02 11.86
N GLN A 806 52.34 2.91 10.85
CA GLN A 806 51.97 3.20 9.47
C GLN A 806 51.00 2.15 8.93
N TYR A 807 51.22 0.87 9.26
CA TYR A 807 50.32 -0.21 8.87
C TYR A 807 48.95 -0.09 9.54
N TYR A 808 48.91 0.24 10.83
CA TYR A 808 47.66 0.53 11.52
C TYR A 808 46.94 1.77 10.95
N ASP A 809 47.66 2.84 10.58
CA ASP A 809 47.03 3.98 9.88
C ASP A 809 46.46 3.56 8.51
N TYR A 810 47.13 2.67 7.80
CA TYR A 810 46.58 2.06 6.59
C TYR A 810 45.29 1.29 6.88
N LEU A 811 45.28 0.36 7.85
CA LEU A 811 44.10 -0.41 8.22
C LEU A 811 42.92 0.48 8.62
N LEU A 812 43.18 1.52 9.41
CA LEU A 812 42.15 2.47 9.86
C LEU A 812 41.48 3.21 8.70
N ASN A 813 42.26 3.54 7.67
CA ASN A 813 41.80 4.37 6.58
C ASN A 813 41.48 3.58 5.31
N ARG A 814 41.77 2.29 5.25
CA ARG A 814 41.41 1.45 4.12
C ARG A 814 39.89 1.31 4.05
N MET A 815 39.35 1.40 2.85
CA MET A 815 37.97 1.04 2.56
C MET A 815 37.86 0.48 1.15
N ASP A 816 37.05 -0.54 0.96
CA ASP A 816 36.74 -1.07 -0.36
C ASP A 816 35.53 -0.30 -0.90
N VAL A 817 35.66 0.25 -2.12
CA VAL A 817 34.61 1.04 -2.78
C VAL A 817 34.27 0.39 -4.11
N SER A 818 33.00 0.06 -4.28
CA SER A 818 32.46 -0.48 -5.53
C SER A 818 32.10 0.64 -6.51
N PHE A 819 32.48 0.45 -7.77
CA PHE A 819 32.24 1.35 -8.88
C PHE A 819 31.42 0.63 -9.95
N ALA A 820 30.37 1.28 -10.45
CA ALA A 820 29.55 0.76 -11.54
C ALA A 820 29.29 1.85 -12.60
N PRO A 821 29.19 1.52 -13.89
CA PRO A 821 28.82 2.51 -14.90
C PRO A 821 27.38 2.97 -14.70
N ILE A 822 27.12 4.26 -14.91
CA ILE A 822 25.76 4.81 -14.76
C ILE A 822 24.81 4.38 -15.88
N LYS A 823 25.35 4.09 -17.08
CA LYS A 823 24.59 3.60 -18.23
C LYS A 823 24.75 2.08 -18.31
N THR A 824 23.62 1.40 -18.44
CA THR A 824 23.56 -0.06 -18.55
C THR A 824 24.20 -0.50 -19.88
N GLY A 825 25.29 -1.26 -19.82
CA GLY A 825 26.02 -1.74 -21.00
C GLY A 825 27.43 -1.14 -21.19
N ASP A 826 27.82 -0.12 -20.42
CA ASP A 826 29.15 0.54 -20.53
C ASP A 826 30.28 -0.20 -19.75
N GLY A 827 30.06 -1.46 -19.37
CA GLY A 827 31.03 -2.32 -18.68
C GLY A 827 30.49 -2.98 -17.40
N ASP A 828 31.32 -3.81 -16.78
CA ASP A 828 31.03 -4.47 -15.51
C ASP A 828 31.47 -3.61 -14.31
N GLY A 829 30.79 -3.79 -13.18
CA GLY A 829 31.19 -3.14 -11.92
C GLY A 829 32.47 -3.76 -11.36
N PHE A 830 33.27 -2.96 -10.65
CA PHE A 830 34.52 -3.39 -10.01
C PHE A 830 34.66 -2.77 -8.62
N THR A 831 35.57 -3.30 -7.80
CA THR A 831 35.82 -2.78 -6.44
C THR A 831 37.30 -2.46 -6.28
N LEU A 832 37.61 -1.31 -5.70
CA LEU A 832 38.98 -0.89 -5.39
C LEU A 832 39.16 -0.65 -3.89
N ALA A 833 40.29 -1.14 -3.35
CA ALA A 833 40.77 -0.78 -2.02
C ALA A 833 41.38 0.64 -2.06
N LEU A 834 40.68 1.59 -1.45
CA LEU A 834 41.04 3.01 -1.41
C LEU A 834 41.31 3.46 0.03
N SER A 835 41.86 4.67 0.17
CA SER A 835 42.01 5.31 1.48
C SER A 835 40.95 6.38 1.68
N ARG A 836 40.31 6.36 2.84
CA ARG A 836 39.38 7.37 3.37
C ARG A 836 39.93 8.80 3.30
N LYS A 837 41.27 8.95 3.31
CA LYS A 837 41.98 10.23 3.24
C LYS A 837 42.20 10.75 1.81
N MET A 838 41.91 9.94 0.78
CA MET A 838 42.14 10.36 -0.61
C MET A 838 41.25 11.53 -1.00
N THR A 839 41.82 12.52 -1.68
CA THR A 839 41.06 13.60 -2.35
C THR A 839 40.40 13.08 -3.62
N TYR A 840 39.41 13.83 -4.14
CA TYR A 840 38.74 13.51 -5.42
C TYR A 840 39.71 13.11 -6.53
N ASP A 841 40.76 13.92 -6.74
CA ASP A 841 41.73 13.65 -7.80
C ASP A 841 42.57 12.39 -7.55
N GLN A 842 42.91 12.10 -6.28
CA GLN A 842 43.73 10.94 -5.93
C GLN A 842 43.00 9.61 -6.17
N TRP A 843 41.74 9.51 -5.76
CA TRP A 843 40.99 8.28 -5.99
C TRP A 843 40.45 8.21 -7.42
N SER A 844 40.09 9.33 -8.05
CA SER A 844 39.75 9.37 -9.49
C SER A 844 40.91 8.83 -10.33
N LYS A 845 42.16 9.18 -10.00
CA LYS A 845 43.34 8.66 -10.70
C LYS A 845 43.45 7.13 -10.62
N LYS A 846 43.19 6.53 -9.45
CA LYS A 846 43.18 5.08 -9.28
C LYS A 846 42.08 4.39 -10.09
N VAL A 847 40.88 4.98 -10.13
CA VAL A 847 39.77 4.50 -10.97
C VAL A 847 40.15 4.61 -12.44
N ALA A 848 40.76 5.73 -12.85
CA ALA A 848 41.18 5.97 -14.23
C ALA A 848 42.28 5.00 -14.70
N GLU A 849 43.25 4.69 -13.83
CA GLU A 849 44.27 3.67 -14.07
C GLU A 849 43.63 2.28 -14.28
N HIS A 850 42.59 1.95 -13.51
CA HIS A 850 41.85 0.69 -13.68
C HIS A 850 41.05 0.65 -15.00
N LEU A 851 40.42 1.77 -15.36
CA LEU A 851 39.58 1.89 -16.56
C LEU A 851 40.36 2.17 -17.85
N GLY A 852 41.65 2.50 -17.78
CA GLY A 852 42.46 2.88 -18.94
C GLY A 852 42.05 4.22 -19.57
N VAL A 853 41.51 5.16 -18.79
CA VAL A 853 41.05 6.48 -19.24
C VAL A 853 41.81 7.62 -18.54
N GLU A 854 41.64 8.86 -18.99
CA GLU A 854 42.18 10.01 -18.26
C GLU A 854 41.33 10.34 -17.03
N HIS A 855 41.98 10.55 -15.89
CA HIS A 855 41.29 10.83 -14.62
C HIS A 855 40.50 12.16 -14.59
N THR A 856 40.82 13.08 -15.50
CA THR A 856 40.11 14.36 -15.69
C THR A 856 38.77 14.16 -16.39
N HIS A 857 38.56 13.04 -17.06
CA HIS A 857 37.36 12.73 -17.83
C HIS A 857 36.38 11.82 -17.07
N LEU A 858 36.55 11.67 -15.75
CA LEU A 858 35.66 10.88 -14.90
C LEU A 858 34.81 11.76 -14.00
N ARG A 859 33.50 11.45 -13.95
CA ARG A 859 32.59 11.97 -12.92
C ARG A 859 31.89 10.84 -12.19
N PHE A 860 31.50 11.09 -10.94
CA PHE A 860 30.95 10.08 -10.05
C PHE A 860 29.65 10.50 -9.40
N ALA A 861 28.76 9.56 -9.11
CA ALA A 861 27.47 9.81 -8.46
C ALA A 861 27.23 8.86 -7.28
N PRO A 862 26.75 9.33 -6.12
CA PRO A 862 26.43 8.47 -4.98
C PRO A 862 25.27 7.53 -5.26
N VAL A 863 25.30 6.35 -4.64
CA VAL A 863 24.22 5.35 -4.74
C VAL A 863 23.22 5.54 -3.60
N MET A 864 21.94 5.71 -3.92
CA MET A 864 20.88 5.86 -2.92
C MET A 864 20.56 4.52 -2.24
N VAL A 865 20.59 4.44 -0.90
CA VAL A 865 20.43 3.17 -0.16
C VAL A 865 19.06 2.52 -0.41
N SER A 866 17.99 3.31 -0.49
CA SER A 866 16.61 2.78 -0.57
C SER A 866 16.20 2.29 -1.95
N THR A 867 16.82 2.78 -3.03
CA THR A 867 16.39 2.50 -4.41
C THR A 867 17.50 1.95 -5.29
N GLY A 868 18.76 2.00 -4.85
CA GLY A 868 19.93 1.68 -5.67
C GLY A 868 20.19 2.67 -6.81
N LYS A 869 19.39 3.75 -6.96
CA LYS A 869 19.54 4.71 -8.06
C LYS A 869 20.68 5.70 -7.80
N ALA A 870 21.28 6.19 -8.88
CA ALA A 870 22.27 7.26 -8.85
C ALA A 870 21.65 8.59 -8.37
N LYS A 871 22.32 9.28 -7.45
CA LYS A 871 22.02 10.68 -7.10
C LYS A 871 22.67 11.65 -8.10
N ALA A 872 22.51 12.95 -7.84
CA ALA A 872 23.26 13.97 -8.56
C ALA A 872 24.77 13.72 -8.49
N PHE A 873 25.46 13.96 -9.61
CA PHE A 873 26.90 13.82 -9.71
C PHE A 873 27.62 14.71 -8.68
N LEU A 874 28.70 14.16 -8.13
CA LEU A 874 29.60 14.85 -7.23
C LEU A 874 30.31 15.98 -7.99
N LYS A 875 30.35 17.17 -7.39
CA LYS A 875 31.18 18.27 -7.88
C LYS A 875 32.65 17.96 -7.58
N ARG A 876 33.54 18.28 -8.51
CA ARG A 876 34.98 18.19 -8.25
C ARG A 876 35.38 19.21 -7.19
N THR A 877 35.85 18.74 -6.04
CA THR A 877 36.38 19.59 -4.96
C THR A 877 37.77 19.13 -4.56
N THR A 878 38.66 20.08 -4.27
CA THR A 878 40.06 19.79 -3.89
C THR A 878 40.25 19.62 -2.39
N THR A 879 39.23 19.95 -1.59
CA THR A 879 39.32 20.02 -0.11
C THR A 879 38.67 18.84 0.59
N SER A 880 37.75 18.13 -0.05
CA SER A 880 37.04 17.01 0.57
C SER A 880 37.76 15.68 0.39
N THR A 881 37.67 14.82 1.40
CA THR A 881 38.18 13.45 1.34
C THR A 881 37.10 12.47 0.91
N LEU A 882 37.51 11.28 0.49
CA LEU A 882 36.61 10.18 0.13
C LEU A 882 35.64 9.84 1.27
N ALA A 883 36.11 9.82 2.53
CA ALA A 883 35.25 9.59 3.68
C ALA A 883 34.19 10.68 3.88
N GLN A 884 34.52 11.95 3.62
CA GLN A 884 33.55 13.05 3.69
C GLN A 884 32.55 13.01 2.53
N THR A 885 32.97 12.49 1.38
CA THR A 885 32.15 12.35 0.18
C THR A 885 31.12 11.22 0.33
N LEU A 886 31.50 10.12 0.97
CA LEU A 886 30.68 8.92 1.17
C LEU A 886 29.93 8.89 2.52
N SER A 887 30.15 9.88 3.39
CA SER A 887 29.37 10.03 4.61
C SER A 887 28.10 10.85 4.32
N GLY A 888 26.95 10.31 4.73
CA GLY A 888 25.65 10.96 4.59
C GLY A 888 25.66 12.40 5.10
N GLN A 889 25.37 13.38 4.24
CA GLN A 889 25.22 14.78 4.64
C GLN A 889 23.82 15.06 5.22
N TYR A 890 23.77 15.88 6.26
CA TYR A 890 22.53 16.38 6.85
C TYR A 890 21.85 17.36 5.89
N GLY A 891 20.66 17.01 5.40
CA GLY A 891 19.81 17.87 4.58
C GLY A 891 18.65 18.49 5.36
N ALA A 892 18.06 19.56 4.83
CA ALA A 892 16.95 20.29 5.45
C ALA A 892 15.64 19.47 5.63
N TYR A 893 15.55 18.29 5.02
CA TYR A 893 14.38 17.40 5.05
C TYR A 893 14.68 16.00 5.64
N GLY A 894 15.77 15.85 6.41
CA GLY A 894 16.13 14.60 7.11
C GLY A 894 17.36 13.88 6.55
N TYR A 895 17.61 12.66 7.05
CA TYR A 895 18.76 11.83 6.67
C TYR A 895 18.66 11.37 5.21
N THR A 896 19.53 11.88 4.33
CA THR A 896 19.73 11.25 3.02
C THR A 896 20.86 10.24 3.10
N VAL A 897 20.49 8.98 3.33
CA VAL A 897 21.45 7.88 3.42
C VAL A 897 21.80 7.41 2.01
N HIS A 898 23.04 7.67 1.58
CA HIS A 898 23.65 7.04 0.43
C HIS A 898 24.64 5.97 0.91
N ARG A 899 24.93 5.00 0.04
CA ARG A 899 25.89 3.93 0.34
C ARG A 899 27.26 4.52 0.64
N SER A 900 27.87 4.09 1.74
CA SER A 900 29.20 4.54 2.16
C SER A 900 30.35 3.81 1.46
N ASP A 901 30.01 2.87 0.57
CA ASP A 901 30.91 1.89 -0.05
C ASP A 901 30.73 1.81 -1.58
N ALA A 902 29.93 2.68 -2.20
CA ALA A 902 29.64 2.57 -3.63
C ALA A 902 29.41 3.91 -4.35
N LEU A 903 29.90 3.99 -5.60
CA LEU A 903 29.72 5.12 -6.51
C LEU A 903 29.38 4.62 -7.92
N TYR A 904 28.48 5.32 -8.61
CA TYR A 904 28.41 5.25 -10.06
C TYR A 904 29.50 6.11 -10.70
N TYR A 905 29.97 5.73 -11.88
CA TYR A 905 30.87 6.53 -12.70
C TYR A 905 30.34 6.76 -14.11
N GLU A 906 30.84 7.81 -14.75
CA GLU A 906 30.67 8.08 -16.18
C GLU A 906 31.97 8.64 -16.75
N VAL A 907 32.36 8.13 -17.93
CA VAL A 907 33.45 8.66 -18.73
C VAL A 907 32.90 9.76 -19.63
N LEU A 908 33.52 10.93 -19.58
CA LEU A 908 33.15 12.13 -20.32
C LEU A 908 34.02 12.26 -21.58
N ASP A 909 33.48 12.90 -22.62
CA ASP A 909 34.22 13.21 -23.85
C ASP A 909 35.15 14.44 -23.71
N MET A 910 35.07 15.13 -22.57
CA MET A 910 35.89 16.30 -22.24
C MET A 910 36.24 16.32 -20.75
N SER A 911 37.20 17.15 -20.35
CA SER A 911 37.56 17.27 -18.93
C SER A 911 36.36 17.69 -18.07
N LEU A 912 36.24 17.14 -16.86
CA LEU A 912 35.19 17.47 -15.89
C LEU A 912 35.14 18.97 -15.58
N SER A 913 36.30 19.63 -15.51
CA SER A 913 36.38 21.09 -15.34
C SER A 913 35.73 21.85 -16.49
N GLU A 914 35.94 21.41 -17.72
CA GLU A 914 35.30 22.02 -18.89
C GLU A 914 33.79 21.72 -18.90
N TYR A 915 33.41 20.49 -18.59
CA TYR A 915 32.02 20.07 -18.52
C TYR A 915 31.22 20.88 -17.48
N GLU A 916 31.75 21.06 -16.26
CA GLU A 916 31.09 21.82 -15.17
C GLU A 916 30.92 23.32 -15.51
N SER A 917 31.79 23.87 -16.36
CA SER A 917 31.72 25.25 -16.85
C SER A 917 30.60 25.48 -17.88
N LYS A 918 30.05 24.40 -18.46
CA LYS A 918 28.97 24.42 -19.44
C LYS A 918 27.61 24.13 -18.78
N LYS A 919 26.53 24.58 -19.42
CA LYS A 919 25.13 24.26 -19.11
C LYS A 919 24.59 23.36 -20.23
N SER A 920 23.92 22.28 -19.85
CA SER A 920 23.25 21.37 -20.80
C SER A 920 21.83 21.87 -21.06
N PHE A 921 21.45 21.89 -22.33
CA PHE A 921 20.11 22.20 -22.79
C PHE A 921 19.58 21.04 -23.63
N LYS A 922 18.35 20.60 -23.32
CA LYS A 922 17.60 19.69 -24.19
C LYS A 922 16.71 20.53 -25.09
N VAL A 923 17.03 20.54 -26.38
CA VAL A 923 16.32 21.33 -27.39
C VAL A 923 15.51 20.39 -28.26
N THR A 924 14.22 20.66 -28.38
CA THR A 924 13.33 19.94 -29.29
C THR A 924 13.44 20.60 -30.66
N LEU A 925 14.22 19.99 -31.55
CA LEU A 925 14.39 20.42 -32.93
C LEU A 925 13.18 19.99 -33.76
N LEU A 926 12.68 20.91 -34.58
CA LEU A 926 11.52 20.73 -35.44
C LEU A 926 11.92 20.80 -36.92
N PRO A 927 12.54 19.74 -37.47
CA PRO A 927 13.17 19.77 -38.80
C PRO A 927 12.16 19.93 -39.95
N GLU A 928 10.93 19.44 -39.78
CA GLU A 928 9.85 19.50 -40.77
C GLU A 928 8.68 20.37 -40.27
N GLY A 929 8.99 21.39 -39.47
CA GLY A 929 7.97 22.12 -38.70
C GLY A 929 7.43 21.27 -37.55
N ILE A 930 6.21 21.55 -37.10
CA ILE A 930 5.64 20.98 -35.86
C ILE A 930 5.17 19.52 -35.97
N THR A 931 5.43 18.86 -37.10
CA THR A 931 5.01 17.48 -37.36
C THR A 931 6.04 16.44 -36.96
N LYS A 932 7.31 16.85 -36.81
CA LYS A 932 8.43 15.98 -36.47
C LYS A 932 9.26 16.62 -35.37
N GLU A 933 9.54 15.86 -34.31
CA GLU A 933 10.30 16.29 -33.14
C GLU A 933 11.58 15.45 -33.02
N GLU A 934 12.73 16.10 -32.90
CA GLU A 934 14.02 15.46 -32.64
C GLU A 934 14.65 16.10 -31.39
N LEU A 935 14.88 15.33 -30.34
CA LEU A 935 15.48 15.86 -29.11
C LEU A 935 17.01 15.88 -29.23
N VAL A 936 17.60 17.06 -29.16
CA VAL A 936 19.06 17.26 -29.25
C VAL A 936 19.57 17.88 -27.96
N GLU A 937 20.55 17.22 -27.33
CA GLU A 937 21.23 17.75 -26.15
C GLU A 937 22.45 18.58 -26.56
N VAL A 938 22.48 19.86 -26.18
CA VAL A 938 23.56 20.80 -26.50
C VAL A 938 24.21 21.31 -25.22
N LEU A 939 25.54 21.43 -25.24
CA LEU A 939 26.33 21.95 -24.12
C LEU A 939 26.90 23.30 -24.52
N VAL A 940 26.58 24.35 -23.75
CA VAL A 940 26.97 25.73 -24.04
C VAL A 940 27.63 26.33 -22.80
N SER A 941 28.56 27.26 -22.96
CA SER A 941 29.14 27.99 -21.83
C SER A 941 28.04 28.60 -20.95
N ARG A 942 28.18 28.53 -19.61
CA ARG A 942 27.20 29.14 -18.69
C ARG A 942 27.02 30.65 -18.91
N ASN A 943 28.06 31.32 -19.42
CA ASN A 943 28.04 32.74 -19.75
C ASN A 943 27.75 33.01 -21.24
N GLY A 944 27.51 31.95 -22.03
CA GLY A 944 27.29 32.03 -23.47
C GLY A 944 25.93 32.63 -23.84
N THR A 945 25.72 32.78 -25.14
CA THR A 945 24.50 33.34 -25.72
C THR A 945 23.69 32.28 -26.48
N VAL A 946 22.45 32.62 -26.83
CA VAL A 946 21.61 31.77 -27.70
C VAL A 946 22.26 31.56 -29.08
N ALA A 947 23.04 32.51 -29.58
CA ALA A 947 23.83 32.33 -30.81
C ALA A 947 24.81 31.15 -30.70
N GLU A 948 25.55 31.06 -29.58
CA GLU A 948 26.45 29.93 -29.31
C GLU A 948 25.67 28.61 -29.18
N LEU A 949 24.48 28.65 -28.56
CA LEU A 949 23.61 27.48 -28.47
C LEU A 949 23.17 26.98 -29.85
N LEU A 950 22.77 27.89 -30.74
CA LEU A 950 22.38 27.57 -32.12
C LEU A 950 23.57 27.05 -32.93
N GLU A 951 24.77 27.58 -32.76
CA GLU A 951 25.98 27.05 -33.42
C GLU A 951 26.29 25.61 -33.00
N VAL A 952 26.18 25.30 -31.70
CA VAL A 952 26.36 23.93 -31.20
C VAL A 952 25.25 23.01 -31.71
N LEU A 953 24.00 23.49 -31.74
CA LEU A 953 22.87 22.75 -32.31
C LEU A 953 23.08 22.45 -33.79
N GLN A 954 23.54 23.44 -34.57
CA GLN A 954 23.83 23.30 -35.99
C GLN A 954 24.85 22.17 -36.24
N LYS A 955 25.97 22.18 -35.51
CA LYS A 955 27.00 21.15 -35.64
C LYS A 955 26.50 19.77 -35.23
N LYS A 956 25.76 19.67 -34.11
CA LYS A 956 25.25 18.38 -33.60
C LYS A 956 24.15 17.77 -34.45
N ALA A 957 23.24 18.60 -34.96
CA ALA A 957 22.12 18.15 -35.79
C ALA A 957 22.46 18.16 -37.30
N ASN A 958 23.70 18.51 -37.66
CA ASN A 958 24.19 18.58 -39.04
C ASN A 958 23.27 19.44 -39.95
N LEU A 959 22.97 20.66 -39.51
CA LEU A 959 22.04 21.58 -40.19
C LEU A 959 22.78 22.52 -41.15
N ASP A 960 22.20 22.71 -42.34
CA ASP A 960 22.72 23.65 -43.35
C ASP A 960 22.68 25.10 -42.86
N GLU A 961 23.61 25.93 -43.36
CA GLU A 961 23.75 27.34 -42.98
C GLU A 961 22.49 28.18 -43.28
N LYS A 962 21.76 27.83 -44.35
CA LYS A 962 20.48 28.47 -44.67
C LYS A 962 19.38 28.09 -43.67
N VAL A 963 19.39 26.87 -43.15
CA VAL A 963 18.37 26.37 -42.21
C VAL A 963 18.56 27.01 -40.84
N ILE A 964 19.79 27.16 -40.36
CA ILE A 964 20.08 27.80 -39.07
C ILE A 964 19.73 29.30 -39.08
N GLN A 965 19.97 30.01 -40.18
CA GLN A 965 19.61 31.43 -40.34
C GLN A 965 18.10 31.68 -40.29
N GLU A 966 17.31 30.69 -40.72
CA GLU A 966 15.84 30.74 -40.69
C GLU A 966 15.27 30.11 -39.39
N MET A 967 16.12 29.66 -38.46
CA MET A 967 15.69 28.97 -37.25
C MET A 967 15.44 29.96 -36.10
N ARG A 968 14.31 29.78 -35.41
CA ARG A 968 13.94 30.53 -34.21
C ARG A 968 13.90 29.61 -33.01
N LEU A 969 14.39 30.10 -31.88
CA LEU A 969 14.39 29.38 -30.62
C LEU A 969 13.28 29.91 -29.72
N PHE A 970 12.41 29.03 -29.23
CA PHE A 970 11.29 29.37 -28.37
C PHE A 970 11.41 28.70 -27.02
N GLU A 971 11.02 29.46 -25.99
CA GLU A 971 10.80 28.96 -24.64
C GLU A 971 9.31 28.71 -24.43
N ALA A 972 8.96 27.50 -24.00
CA ALA A 972 7.59 27.08 -23.74
C ALA A 972 7.38 26.63 -22.29
N HIS A 973 6.22 26.94 -21.73
CA HIS A 973 5.79 26.54 -20.39
C HIS A 973 4.39 25.91 -20.48
N SER A 974 4.20 24.75 -19.85
CA SER A 974 2.93 24.02 -19.84
C SER A 974 2.30 23.87 -21.23
N GLY A 975 3.11 23.52 -22.25
CA GLY A 975 2.66 23.33 -23.63
C GLY A 975 2.25 24.60 -24.37
N LYS A 976 2.61 25.80 -23.87
CA LYS A 976 2.34 27.10 -24.52
C LYS A 976 3.64 27.87 -24.76
N LEU A 977 3.74 28.58 -25.88
CA LEU A 977 4.88 29.48 -26.13
C LEU A 977 4.85 30.65 -25.13
N TYR A 978 5.95 30.84 -24.41
CA TYR A 978 6.14 31.91 -23.44
C TYR A 978 6.83 33.12 -24.08
N LYS A 979 7.99 32.90 -24.73
CA LYS A 979 8.71 33.92 -25.50
C LYS A 979 9.63 33.30 -26.56
N GLU A 980 9.98 34.11 -27.53
CA GLU A 980 11.07 33.85 -28.46
C GLU A 980 12.39 34.33 -27.85
N LEU A 981 13.43 33.53 -27.99
CA LEU A 981 14.76 33.81 -27.47
C LEU A 981 15.62 34.38 -28.60
N LYS A 982 16.04 35.65 -28.44
CA LYS A 982 16.93 36.32 -29.39
C LYS A 982 18.37 35.82 -29.25
N GLU A 983 19.14 35.86 -30.32
CA GLU A 983 20.53 35.39 -30.38
C GLU A 983 21.46 36.00 -29.32
N ASP A 984 21.26 37.27 -28.96
CA ASP A 984 22.01 38.01 -27.93
C ASP A 984 21.60 37.66 -26.50
N THR A 985 20.53 36.89 -26.32
CA THR A 985 20.04 36.48 -24.99
C THR A 985 21.06 35.58 -24.32
N ASN A 986 21.42 35.90 -23.08
CA ASN A 986 22.30 35.05 -22.29
C ASN A 986 21.60 33.74 -21.90
N VAL A 987 22.27 32.60 -22.08
CA VAL A 987 21.67 31.28 -21.79
C VAL A 987 21.37 31.05 -20.30
N SER A 988 21.98 31.84 -19.40
CA SER A 988 21.64 31.84 -17.98
C SER A 988 20.22 32.36 -17.70
N ALA A 989 19.66 33.19 -18.59
CA ALA A 989 18.31 33.73 -18.47
C ALA A 989 17.20 32.76 -18.94
N ILE A 990 17.58 31.58 -19.44
CA ILE A 990 16.66 30.51 -19.83
C ILE A 990 16.32 29.68 -18.59
N ASN A 991 15.02 29.55 -18.31
CA ASN A 991 14.52 28.78 -17.17
C ASN A 991 14.87 27.29 -17.32
N GLU A 992 15.24 26.61 -16.23
CA GLU A 992 15.61 25.19 -16.26
C GLU A 992 14.41 24.27 -16.41
N TYR A 993 13.21 24.76 -16.08
CA TYR A 993 11.95 24.00 -16.15
C TYR A 993 11.16 24.23 -17.45
N SER A 994 11.67 25.05 -18.37
CA SER A 994 11.01 25.34 -19.63
C SER A 994 11.44 24.37 -20.73
N THR A 995 10.53 24.13 -21.67
CA THR A 995 10.84 23.35 -22.87
C THR A 995 11.37 24.29 -23.95
N LEU A 996 12.52 23.94 -24.53
CA LEU A 996 13.09 24.67 -25.65
C LEU A 996 12.69 24.02 -26.98
N TYR A 997 12.16 24.82 -27.90
CA TYR A 997 11.85 24.41 -29.26
C TYR A 997 12.70 25.20 -30.25
N ALA A 998 13.40 24.51 -31.14
CA ALA A 998 14.09 25.13 -32.27
C ALA A 998 13.31 24.82 -33.55
N ALA A 999 12.69 25.84 -34.14
CA ALA A 999 11.80 25.69 -35.28
C ALA A 999 12.23 26.58 -36.43
N ARG A 1000 12.25 26.03 -37.65
CA ARG A 1000 12.43 26.84 -38.86
C ARG A 1000 11.20 27.71 -39.10
N ALA A 1001 11.42 29.00 -39.33
CA ALA A 1001 10.37 29.92 -39.75
C ALA A 1001 9.79 29.45 -41.09
N PRO A 1002 8.49 29.14 -41.18
CA PRO A 1002 7.87 28.75 -42.44
C PRO A 1002 7.85 29.92 -43.43
N THR A 1003 7.77 29.61 -44.73
CA THR A 1003 7.75 30.61 -45.81
C THR A 1003 6.68 31.69 -45.62
N GLU A 1004 5.54 31.34 -45.03
CA GLU A 1004 4.47 32.28 -44.72
C GLU A 1004 4.86 33.31 -43.66
N GLU A 1005 5.66 32.94 -42.65
CA GLU A 1005 6.16 33.88 -41.64
C GLU A 1005 7.29 34.77 -42.19
N LEU A 1006 8.04 34.28 -43.19
CA LEU A 1006 9.13 35.04 -43.82
C LEU A 1006 8.62 36.08 -44.84
N ASN A 1007 7.46 35.82 -45.44
CA ASN A 1007 6.86 36.65 -46.49
C ASN A 1007 5.64 37.44 -45.99
N MET A 1008 5.61 37.83 -44.71
CA MET A 1008 4.49 38.59 -44.15
C MET A 1008 4.39 39.98 -44.80
N GLU A 1009 3.18 40.42 -45.16
CA GLU A 1009 2.91 41.70 -45.84
C GLU A 1009 1.86 42.54 -45.09
N GLY A 1010 1.94 43.87 -45.19
CA GLY A 1010 0.91 44.79 -44.67
C GLY A 1010 0.68 44.71 -43.16
N ASP A 1011 -0.59 44.55 -42.74
CA ASP A 1011 -1.02 44.50 -41.33
C ASP A 1011 -1.07 43.06 -40.75
N GLU A 1012 -0.40 42.09 -41.39
CA GLU A 1012 -0.29 40.72 -40.88
C GLU A 1012 0.50 40.64 -39.56
N ARG A 1013 0.09 39.75 -38.64
CA ARG A 1013 0.77 39.57 -37.34
C ARG A 1013 0.87 38.10 -36.92
N LEU A 1014 1.80 37.81 -36.00
CA LEU A 1014 1.98 36.48 -35.43
C LEU A 1014 1.13 36.26 -34.18
N VAL A 1015 0.48 35.10 -34.11
CA VAL A 1015 -0.17 34.60 -32.89
C VAL A 1015 0.45 33.29 -32.42
N SER A 1016 0.42 33.05 -31.11
CA SER A 1016 0.83 31.77 -30.54
C SER A 1016 -0.33 30.79 -30.57
N ALA A 1017 -0.11 29.60 -31.10
CA ALA A 1017 -1.08 28.51 -31.15
C ALA A 1017 -0.61 27.29 -30.34
N PHE A 1018 -1.55 26.53 -29.78
CA PHE A 1018 -1.25 25.31 -29.02
C PHE A 1018 -2.44 24.34 -29.04
N ASN A 1019 -2.18 23.06 -28.74
CA ASN A 1019 -3.23 22.05 -28.67
C ASN A 1019 -3.61 21.75 -27.22
N PHE A 1020 -4.89 21.47 -26.98
CA PHE A 1020 -5.41 21.10 -25.66
C PHE A 1020 -6.59 20.13 -25.77
N ASP A 1021 -6.89 19.41 -24.70
CA ASP A 1021 -8.02 18.46 -24.64
C ASP A 1021 -9.07 18.95 -23.63
N ARG A 1022 -10.17 19.51 -24.16
CA ARG A 1022 -11.32 20.12 -23.45
C ARG A 1022 -10.99 21.35 -22.61
N GLU A 1023 -9.95 21.28 -21.77
CA GLU A 1023 -9.52 22.36 -20.88
C GLU A 1023 -8.22 22.99 -21.40
N PRO A 1024 -8.11 24.32 -21.55
CA PRO A 1024 -6.88 25.00 -22.02
C PRO A 1024 -5.62 24.78 -21.19
N ASN A 1025 -5.74 24.15 -20.02
CA ASN A 1025 -4.62 23.77 -19.15
C ASN A 1025 -4.16 22.33 -19.39
N ARG A 1026 -4.97 21.49 -20.05
CA ARG A 1026 -4.62 20.13 -20.47
C ARG A 1026 -3.99 20.17 -21.86
N THR A 1027 -2.78 20.71 -21.94
CA THR A 1027 -2.07 20.91 -23.21
C THR A 1027 -1.35 19.65 -23.69
N HIS A 1028 -1.20 19.51 -25.00
CA HIS A 1028 -0.41 18.46 -25.62
C HIS A 1028 0.17 18.89 -26.98
N GLY A 1029 1.09 18.08 -27.50
CA GLY A 1029 1.77 18.36 -28.77
C GLY A 1029 2.68 19.58 -28.72
N VAL A 1030 3.04 20.08 -29.90
CA VAL A 1030 3.98 21.19 -30.07
C VAL A 1030 3.24 22.52 -30.22
N PRO A 1031 3.49 23.53 -29.37
CA PRO A 1031 2.97 24.88 -29.59
C PRO A 1031 3.78 25.61 -30.67
N PHE A 1032 3.14 26.50 -31.42
CA PHE A 1032 3.73 27.12 -32.62
C PHE A 1032 3.31 28.57 -32.84
N LYS A 1033 4.03 29.28 -33.71
CA LYS A 1033 3.62 30.57 -34.25
C LYS A 1033 2.84 30.39 -35.54
N PHE A 1034 1.84 31.25 -35.73
CA PHE A 1034 0.94 31.25 -36.86
C PHE A 1034 0.63 32.67 -37.33
N VAL A 1035 0.58 32.89 -38.65
CA VAL A 1035 0.31 34.21 -39.26
C VAL A 1035 -1.19 34.46 -39.34
N VAL A 1036 -1.65 35.56 -38.77
CA VAL A 1036 -3.03 36.05 -38.84
C VAL A 1036 -3.13 37.11 -39.92
N LYS A 1037 -4.05 36.93 -40.88
CA LYS A 1037 -4.25 37.84 -42.01
C LYS A 1037 -5.50 38.69 -41.83
N PRO A 1038 -5.43 40.02 -42.03
CA PRO A 1038 -6.59 40.90 -41.95
C PRO A 1038 -7.67 40.52 -42.98
N GLY A 1039 -8.92 40.41 -42.53
CA GLY A 1039 -10.08 40.16 -43.40
C GLY A 1039 -10.21 38.73 -43.93
N GLU A 1040 -9.34 37.80 -43.53
CA GLU A 1040 -9.41 36.38 -43.88
C GLU A 1040 -10.48 35.67 -43.04
N ILE A 1041 -11.44 35.04 -43.70
CA ILE A 1041 -12.46 34.23 -43.02
C ILE A 1041 -11.84 32.97 -42.41
N PHE A 1042 -12.37 32.51 -41.28
CA PHE A 1042 -11.74 31.46 -40.50
C PHE A 1042 -11.70 30.12 -41.23
N LYS A 1043 -12.61 29.88 -42.18
CA LYS A 1043 -12.56 28.74 -43.10
C LYS A 1043 -11.24 28.67 -43.88
N GLU A 1044 -10.75 29.80 -44.41
CA GLU A 1044 -9.46 29.87 -45.11
C GLU A 1044 -8.29 29.70 -44.12
N THR A 1045 -8.43 30.26 -42.91
CA THR A 1045 -7.48 30.05 -41.81
C THR A 1045 -7.36 28.56 -41.43
N LYS A 1046 -8.47 27.81 -41.39
CA LYS A 1046 -8.48 26.36 -41.11
C LYS A 1046 -7.69 25.57 -42.16
N GLU A 1047 -7.77 25.91 -43.44
CA GLU A 1047 -6.98 25.24 -44.48
C GLU A 1047 -5.48 25.42 -44.26
N ARG A 1048 -5.07 26.63 -43.86
CA ARG A 1048 -3.67 26.93 -43.50
C ARG A 1048 -3.23 26.19 -42.23
N LEU A 1049 -4.09 26.10 -41.21
CA LEU A 1049 -3.84 25.33 -39.98
C LEU A 1049 -3.71 23.82 -40.27
N SER A 1050 -4.53 23.28 -41.17
CA SER A 1050 -4.42 21.87 -41.62
C SER A 1050 -3.07 21.60 -42.26
N LYS A 1051 -2.61 22.51 -43.13
CA LYS A 1051 -1.29 22.42 -43.76
C LYS A 1051 -0.15 22.57 -42.74
N ARG A 1052 -0.27 23.48 -41.77
CA ARG A 1052 0.74 23.77 -40.74
C ARG A 1052 0.91 22.64 -39.74
N THR A 1053 -0.20 22.04 -39.29
CA THR A 1053 -0.21 20.94 -38.30
C THR A 1053 0.00 19.56 -38.94
N GLY A 1054 -0.16 19.45 -40.26
CA GLY A 1054 -0.13 18.17 -40.97
C GLY A 1054 -1.35 17.27 -40.69
N ILE A 1055 -2.31 17.74 -39.90
CA ILE A 1055 -3.55 17.01 -39.59
C ILE A 1055 -4.54 17.26 -40.73
N LYS A 1056 -5.01 16.20 -41.38
CA LYS A 1056 -5.88 16.24 -42.57
C LYS A 1056 -7.09 15.32 -42.42
N GLY A 1057 -8.14 15.58 -43.19
CA GLY A 1057 -9.35 14.75 -43.27
C GLY A 1057 -10.15 14.73 -41.97
N LYS A 1058 -10.88 13.64 -41.72
CA LYS A 1058 -11.78 13.47 -40.56
C LYS A 1058 -11.15 13.85 -39.20
N PRO A 1059 -9.87 13.55 -38.89
CA PRO A 1059 -9.24 14.01 -37.66
C PRO A 1059 -9.14 15.53 -37.52
N PHE A 1060 -8.94 16.27 -38.62
CA PHE A 1060 -8.86 17.73 -38.61
C PHE A 1060 -10.24 18.37 -38.47
N GLU A 1061 -11.24 17.82 -39.14
CA GLU A 1061 -12.64 18.27 -39.07
C GLU A 1061 -13.21 18.22 -37.65
N LYS A 1062 -12.68 17.32 -36.80
CA LYS A 1062 -13.07 17.18 -35.40
C LYS A 1062 -12.41 18.18 -34.45
N ILE A 1063 -11.41 18.95 -34.92
CA ILE A 1063 -10.73 19.95 -34.09
C ILE A 1063 -11.65 21.17 -33.94
N LYS A 1064 -11.91 21.57 -32.70
CA LYS A 1064 -12.56 22.84 -32.42
C LYS A 1064 -11.50 23.90 -32.18
N PHE A 1065 -11.66 25.07 -32.77
CA PHE A 1065 -10.69 26.15 -32.66
C PHE A 1065 -11.24 27.25 -31.76
N ALA A 1066 -10.40 27.84 -30.92
CA ALA A 1066 -10.83 28.87 -29.99
C ALA A 1066 -9.77 29.95 -29.79
N VAL A 1067 -10.22 31.18 -29.52
CA VAL A 1067 -9.40 32.25 -28.95
C VAL A 1067 -9.33 32.05 -27.44
N ILE A 1068 -8.12 31.94 -26.91
CA ILE A 1068 -7.84 31.73 -25.49
C ILE A 1068 -7.09 32.95 -24.94
N PRO A 1069 -7.72 33.76 -24.07
CA PRO A 1069 -7.03 34.88 -23.44
C PRO A 1069 -5.90 34.43 -22.53
N ARG A 1070 -4.83 35.24 -22.42
CA ARG A 1070 -3.62 34.94 -21.64
C ARG A 1070 -3.79 34.98 -20.11
N ALA A 1071 -4.97 35.38 -19.61
CA ALA A 1071 -5.26 35.41 -18.18
C ALA A 1071 -5.38 33.99 -17.57
N SER A 1072 -5.19 33.88 -16.26
CA SER A 1072 -5.39 32.61 -15.53
C SER A 1072 -6.90 32.32 -15.39
N PHE A 1073 -7.32 31.08 -15.65
CA PHE A 1073 -8.73 30.61 -15.62
C PHE A 1073 -9.64 31.19 -16.71
N THR A 1074 -9.24 31.06 -17.98
CA THR A 1074 -9.99 31.59 -19.12
C THR A 1074 -10.90 30.57 -19.78
N THR A 1075 -12.13 30.98 -20.08
CA THR A 1075 -13.08 30.19 -20.88
C THR A 1075 -12.73 30.33 -22.37
N PRO A 1076 -12.59 29.22 -23.13
CA PRO A 1076 -12.36 29.27 -24.57
C PRO A 1076 -13.48 30.02 -25.31
N LYS A 1077 -13.13 30.91 -26.23
CA LYS A 1077 -14.07 31.50 -27.18
C LYS A 1077 -13.94 30.78 -28.52
N TYR A 1078 -14.83 29.83 -28.79
CA TYR A 1078 -14.78 29.03 -30.02
C TYR A 1078 -15.09 29.87 -31.26
N LEU A 1079 -14.44 29.53 -32.36
CA LEU A 1079 -14.51 30.20 -33.65
C LEU A 1079 -15.36 29.41 -34.64
N GLU A 1080 -16.24 30.12 -35.35
CA GLU A 1080 -17.06 29.62 -36.45
C GLU A 1080 -16.39 29.91 -37.80
N ASP A 1081 -16.85 29.26 -38.88
CA ASP A 1081 -16.20 29.34 -40.21
C ASP A 1081 -16.20 30.75 -40.83
N ASP A 1082 -17.22 31.56 -40.52
CA ASP A 1082 -17.39 32.91 -41.05
C ASP A 1082 -16.70 34.00 -40.19
N ASP A 1083 -16.12 33.62 -39.04
CA ASP A 1083 -15.39 34.57 -38.18
C ASP A 1083 -14.13 35.09 -38.87
N ILE A 1084 -13.70 36.30 -38.54
CA ILE A 1084 -12.43 36.86 -39.02
C ILE A 1084 -11.44 36.86 -37.86
N LEU A 1085 -10.40 36.01 -37.94
CA LEU A 1085 -9.46 35.81 -36.83
C LEU A 1085 -8.77 37.10 -36.39
N SER A 1086 -8.42 37.98 -37.35
CA SER A 1086 -7.76 39.26 -37.07
C SER A 1086 -8.56 40.18 -36.16
N ASP A 1087 -9.89 40.09 -36.22
CA ASP A 1087 -10.83 41.00 -35.56
C ASP A 1087 -11.15 40.54 -34.14
N VAL A 1088 -11.04 39.23 -33.89
CA VAL A 1088 -11.46 38.59 -32.62
C VAL A 1088 -10.31 38.21 -31.71
N ILE A 1089 -9.10 38.01 -32.24
CA ILE A 1089 -7.93 37.63 -31.43
C ILE A 1089 -7.17 38.86 -30.91
N GLY A 1090 -6.91 38.95 -29.62
CA GLY A 1090 -6.06 39.99 -29.04
C GLY A 1090 -4.57 39.78 -29.37
N PRO A 1091 -3.71 40.81 -29.22
CA PRO A 1091 -2.27 40.68 -29.44
C PRO A 1091 -1.57 39.73 -28.46
N ASP A 1092 -2.15 39.50 -27.29
CA ASP A 1092 -1.63 38.60 -26.25
C ASP A 1092 -2.37 37.25 -26.19
N ASP A 1093 -3.43 37.07 -26.98
CA ASP A 1093 -4.26 35.86 -26.93
C ASP A 1093 -3.58 34.69 -27.65
N TYR A 1094 -4.03 33.48 -27.33
CA TYR A 1094 -3.61 32.26 -28.00
C TYR A 1094 -4.70 31.71 -28.91
N LEU A 1095 -4.29 31.08 -30.01
CA LEU A 1095 -5.15 30.25 -30.83
C LEU A 1095 -5.09 28.80 -30.34
N GLY A 1096 -6.16 28.33 -29.69
CA GLY A 1096 -6.26 26.99 -29.15
C GLY A 1096 -6.88 26.00 -30.15
N LEU A 1097 -6.28 24.82 -30.26
CA LEU A 1097 -6.78 23.68 -31.04
C LEU A 1097 -7.24 22.59 -30.07
N ASP A 1098 -8.55 22.45 -29.91
CA ASP A 1098 -9.18 21.52 -28.97
C ASP A 1098 -9.39 20.14 -29.62
N HIS A 1099 -8.60 19.15 -29.21
CA HIS A 1099 -8.72 17.77 -29.64
C HIS A 1099 -7.97 16.80 -28.70
N PRO A 1100 -8.31 15.50 -28.66
CA PRO A 1100 -7.57 14.53 -27.85
C PRO A 1100 -6.08 14.38 -28.27
N GLY A 1101 -5.19 14.24 -27.29
CA GLY A 1101 -3.77 13.98 -27.51
C GLY A 1101 -3.46 12.52 -27.90
N LYS A 1102 -2.44 12.29 -28.74
CA LYS A 1102 -2.03 10.94 -29.18
C LYS A 1102 -1.01 10.25 -28.25
N SER A 1103 -0.51 10.91 -27.20
CA SER A 1103 0.54 10.32 -26.35
C SER A 1103 -0.03 9.22 -25.44
N ARG A 1104 0.24 7.97 -25.82
CA ARG A 1104 0.06 6.81 -24.93
C ARG A 1104 1.14 6.88 -23.85
N GLY A 1105 0.73 7.11 -22.60
CA GLY A 1105 1.63 7.07 -21.45
C GLY A 1105 2.39 5.74 -21.33
N PHE A 1106 3.64 5.83 -20.88
CA PHE A 1106 4.69 4.80 -20.72
C PHE A 1106 4.27 3.53 -19.90
N TRP A 1107 3.09 3.53 -19.27
CA TRP A 1107 2.50 2.44 -18.50
C TRP A 1107 1.89 1.33 -19.38
N GLY A 1108 2.65 0.75 -20.30
CA GLY A 1108 2.14 -0.28 -21.22
C GLY A 1108 3.11 -1.42 -21.51
N LYS A 1109 4.15 -1.62 -20.68
CA LYS A 1109 5.18 -2.65 -20.88
C LYS A 1109 5.37 -3.61 -19.70
N SER A 1110 4.31 -3.93 -18.95
CA SER A 1110 4.37 -5.04 -17.99
C SER A 1110 3.19 -5.98 -18.18
N GLU A 1111 3.49 -7.28 -18.23
CA GLU A 1111 2.56 -8.43 -18.22
C GLU A 1111 1.84 -8.59 -16.87
N SER A 1112 1.46 -7.47 -16.27
CA SER A 1112 0.83 -7.40 -14.96
C SER A 1112 -0.67 -7.13 -15.10
N PHE A 1113 -1.43 -7.61 -14.13
CA PHE A 1113 -2.89 -7.50 -14.05
C PHE A 1113 -3.29 -6.05 -13.70
N PHE A 1114 -3.13 -5.13 -14.65
CA PHE A 1114 -3.52 -3.73 -14.47
C PHE A 1114 -4.71 -3.35 -15.33
N ILE A 1115 -5.72 -2.83 -14.67
CA ILE A 1115 -6.90 -2.16 -15.22
C ILE A 1115 -6.58 -0.66 -15.18
N ARG A 1116 -6.80 0.08 -16.28
CA ARG A 1116 -6.56 1.53 -16.34
C ARG A 1116 -7.81 2.32 -16.02
#